data_AF-A0A9D9T6Q2-F1
#
_entry.id   AF-A0A9D9T6Q2-F1
#
_cell.length_a   1.000
_cell.length_b   1.000
_cell.length_c   1.000
_cell.angle_alpha   90.00
_cell.angle_beta   90.00
_cell.angle_gamma   90.00
#
_symmetry.space_group_name_H-M   'P 1'
#
loop_
_entity.id
_entity.type
_entity.pdbx_description
1 polymer ?
#
loop_
_entity_poly.entity_id
_entity_poly.type
_entity_poly.pdbx_seq_one_letter_code
_entity_poly.pdbx_strand_id
1 'polypeptide(L)'
;MQYNKLNNLVGWLVFLIATTVYFMTLESTASLWDCGEYITAAYKLEVGHPPGAPLFMVLGRLFSFFAEPAMVAVWINRLSALSSSFTILFMFWSITMFAKKMLQRNNREWSKGDQIAALGAGAIGALAYTFSDSFWFSAVEGEVYAMSSLFSAAIFWAILKWDSEMTAIKFNELTGPQNPSRWLILIMFLFGLAIGVHLLGLLAVPSIAFVMYFQLWEKVNLKGIIITGIISVVSLAFIQEGVIPGIVAIASSFEVAFVNSFGLPFYSGTIFFFLVLIALIAWGLKYAVKKVKPLMSTILWGFVVLLIGYGSFAVIVIRSNANTPLDENDPENLVTLHAYLKREQYGSWPILNGNHWNSLRDGEVMVDGEPQLQSTDSWGDLSPFYLKRHVVMLGDNDIKAFKDKTKADAFAKAKGRQYTVVEKYFSSNEKVRHNNVPVYSQSTFLPRMYYQGAASDPKIIAYKNWSGYDPNDGTATELGNDGLRLPSFSENLNYMFGYQINWMYWRYFMWNFSGRQNDIQGHGDALRGNWISGFATIDNERLGDQDAAPFYTKENPSHNNFLMLPFILGIVGLIFHFYRAPKDAFVVFLMFLFTGLAIVVYLNQKPFEPRERDYAYAASFYAFAFWIGLGVIAMYEAYKNFTLADWKGLGKGTAALSAFVFFIAASSGFTTFTTWIIVLLIGAAFLGLGFILRKVIPNNVMAAGLLTIIAGVVPFIMAEQGWDDHNRSGKTSARDLANNYLMSCAPNSILFTVGDNDTFPLWYLQEVEGKHTDKRVCNTSLFDTDWYTDQMMLKTYESEALPISFREDQILM
;
A
#
# COMPACT_ATOMS: atom_id res chain seq x y z
N MET A 1 -7.41 -7.32 39.47
CA MET A 1 -7.92 -6.32 38.51
C MET A 1 -8.94 -6.97 37.59
N GLN A 2 -9.96 -6.23 37.13
CA GLN A 2 -10.87 -6.70 36.07
C GLN A 2 -10.11 -6.82 34.74
N TYR A 3 -10.35 -7.90 33.98
CA TYR A 3 -9.64 -8.19 32.71
C TYR A 3 -9.58 -7.00 31.76
N ASN A 4 -10.69 -6.29 31.55
CA ASN A 4 -10.73 -5.13 30.63
C ASN A 4 -9.72 -4.03 31.02
N LYS A 5 -9.56 -3.76 32.33
CA LYS A 5 -8.57 -2.78 32.80
C LYS A 5 -7.14 -3.26 32.54
N LEU A 6 -6.88 -4.55 32.79
CA LEU A 6 -5.57 -5.15 32.55
C LEU A 6 -5.23 -5.20 31.05
N ASN A 7 -6.20 -5.56 30.20
CA ASN A 7 -6.07 -5.55 28.75
C ASN A 7 -5.73 -4.16 28.21
N ASN A 8 -6.41 -3.13 28.70
CA ASN A 8 -6.10 -1.76 28.30
C ASN A 8 -4.71 -1.34 28.78
N LEU A 9 -4.34 -1.64 30.04
CA LEU A 9 -3.02 -1.29 30.58
C LEU A 9 -1.88 -1.97 29.83
N VAL A 10 -1.98 -3.28 29.57
CA VAL A 10 -0.96 -4.03 28.82
C VAL A 10 -0.89 -3.55 27.38
N GLY A 11 -2.02 -3.26 26.73
CA GLY A 11 -2.02 -2.66 25.40
C GLY A 11 -1.23 -1.35 25.35
N TRP A 12 -1.50 -0.43 26.28
CA TRP A 12 -0.74 0.83 26.39
C TRP A 12 0.73 0.62 26.75
N LEU A 13 1.08 -0.42 27.52
CA LEU A 13 2.46 -0.79 27.78
C LEU A 13 3.17 -1.24 26.50
N VAL A 14 2.53 -2.10 25.69
CA VAL A 14 3.07 -2.54 24.40
C VAL A 14 3.21 -1.34 23.44
N PHE A 15 2.24 -0.43 23.41
CA PHE A 15 2.35 0.85 22.70
C PHE A 15 3.58 1.65 23.15
N LEU A 16 3.82 1.76 24.46
CA LEU A 16 4.96 2.49 25.01
C LEU A 16 6.29 1.85 24.61
N ILE A 17 6.36 0.51 24.59
CA ILE A 17 7.54 -0.24 24.13
C ILE A 17 7.80 0.09 22.66
N ALA A 18 6.79 -0.07 21.78
CA ALA A 18 6.92 0.25 20.36
C ALA A 18 7.32 1.71 20.13
N THR A 19 6.69 2.66 20.84
CA THR A 19 7.03 4.09 20.76
C THR A 19 8.49 4.33 21.15
N THR A 20 8.95 3.70 22.22
CA THR A 20 10.32 3.86 22.71
C THR A 20 11.32 3.32 21.68
N VAL A 21 11.07 2.12 21.15
CA VAL A 21 11.90 1.52 20.09
C VAL A 21 11.99 2.45 18.89
N TYR A 22 10.85 2.84 18.30
CA TYR A 22 10.84 3.67 17.10
C TYR A 22 11.43 5.05 17.34
N PHE A 23 11.25 5.64 18.52
CA PHE A 23 11.87 6.93 18.85
C PHE A 23 13.38 6.83 19.05
N MET A 24 13.88 5.70 19.53
CA MET A 24 15.32 5.45 19.66
C MET A 24 15.98 5.20 18.30
N THR A 25 15.24 4.63 17.36
CA THR A 25 15.79 4.20 16.06
C THR A 25 15.41 5.09 14.88
N LEU A 26 14.53 6.07 15.04
CA LEU A 26 14.11 6.96 13.94
C LEU A 26 15.25 7.76 13.35
N GLU A 27 15.14 8.07 12.06
CA GLU A 27 16.10 8.93 11.37
C GLU A 27 15.92 10.38 11.86
N SER A 28 17.03 11.08 12.13
CA SER A 28 16.98 12.47 12.64
C SER A 28 16.76 13.50 11.53
N THR A 29 16.98 13.09 10.27
CA THR A 29 16.89 13.92 9.06
C THR A 29 15.91 13.30 8.06
N ALA A 30 15.87 13.83 6.83
CA ALA A 30 15.17 13.18 5.73
C ALA A 30 15.94 11.94 5.23
N SER A 31 15.21 10.85 5.01
CA SER A 31 15.71 9.64 4.34
C SER A 31 15.76 9.82 2.81
N LEU A 32 16.35 8.84 2.11
CA LEU A 32 16.19 8.68 0.65
C LEU A 32 14.73 8.36 0.27
N TRP A 33 14.45 8.26 -1.02
CA TRP A 33 13.11 8.07 -1.59
C TRP A 33 12.18 9.24 -1.25
N ASP A 34 10.89 8.96 -1.18
CA ASP A 34 9.79 9.92 -1.04
C ASP A 34 9.82 10.70 0.31
N CYS A 35 10.65 10.30 1.27
CA CYS A 35 10.68 10.93 2.61
C CYS A 35 11.01 12.43 2.54
N GLY A 36 12.01 12.83 1.75
CA GLY A 36 12.40 14.23 1.62
C GLY A 36 11.26 15.10 1.09
N GLU A 37 10.53 14.58 0.12
CA GLU A 37 9.37 15.23 -0.48
C GLU A 37 8.17 15.24 0.48
N TYR A 38 7.80 14.12 1.11
CA TYR A 38 6.71 14.10 2.09
C TYR A 38 6.94 15.05 3.27
N ILE A 39 8.18 15.12 3.78
CA ILE A 39 8.55 16.05 4.85
C ILE A 39 8.41 17.50 4.39
N THR A 40 8.89 17.81 3.19
CA THR A 40 8.80 19.12 2.54
C THR A 40 7.35 19.55 2.37
N ALA A 41 6.59 18.69 1.70
CA ALA A 41 5.20 18.91 1.38
C ALA A 41 4.34 19.03 2.65
N ALA A 42 4.62 18.25 3.70
CA ALA A 42 3.96 18.41 4.99
C ALA A 42 4.35 19.71 5.70
N TYR A 43 5.63 20.07 5.73
CA TYR A 43 6.10 21.26 6.45
C TYR A 43 5.51 22.56 5.91
N LYS A 44 5.44 22.71 4.58
CA LYS A 44 4.93 23.94 3.94
C LYS A 44 3.53 23.80 3.33
N LEU A 45 2.88 22.65 3.54
CA LEU A 45 1.61 22.28 2.91
C LEU A 45 1.69 22.45 1.39
N GLU A 46 2.67 21.83 0.75
CA GLU A 46 2.88 21.93 -0.69
C GLU A 46 2.06 20.85 -1.41
N VAL A 47 2.35 20.52 -2.67
CA VAL A 47 1.67 19.42 -3.36
C VAL A 47 2.72 18.44 -3.85
N GLY A 48 2.82 17.30 -3.15
CA GLY A 48 3.70 16.20 -3.56
C GLY A 48 3.08 15.34 -4.67
N HIS A 49 3.76 14.27 -5.04
CA HIS A 49 3.42 13.42 -6.15
C HIS A 49 2.06 12.74 -5.96
N PRO A 50 1.32 12.48 -7.06
CA PRO A 50 -0.01 11.91 -6.99
C PRO A 50 -0.07 10.55 -6.27
N PRO A 51 -0.99 10.37 -5.30
CA PRO A 51 -2.17 11.18 -5.02
C PRO A 51 -1.99 12.12 -3.80
N GLY A 52 -0.77 12.48 -3.41
CA GLY A 52 -0.45 13.59 -2.51
C GLY A 52 -0.57 13.36 -1.01
N ALA A 53 -1.29 12.32 -0.57
CA ALA A 53 -1.46 12.00 0.87
C ALA A 53 -1.81 13.20 1.78
N PRO A 54 -2.83 14.02 1.45
CA PRO A 54 -3.11 15.30 2.11
C PRO A 54 -3.36 15.22 3.62
N LEU A 55 -3.93 14.13 4.13
CA LEU A 55 -4.12 13.96 5.57
C LEU A 55 -2.78 13.82 6.30
N PHE A 56 -1.83 13.09 5.71
CA PHE A 56 -0.47 12.99 6.24
C PHE A 56 0.18 14.38 6.29
N MET A 57 0.02 15.17 5.23
CA MET A 57 0.59 16.52 5.14
C MET A 57 0.04 17.47 6.21
N VAL A 58 -1.29 17.48 6.40
CA VAL A 58 -1.95 18.32 7.42
C VAL A 58 -1.50 17.93 8.82
N LEU A 59 -1.41 16.64 9.11
CA LEU A 59 -0.92 16.16 10.41
C LEU A 59 0.57 16.43 10.59
N GLY A 60 1.39 16.26 9.55
CA GLY A 60 2.82 16.59 9.57
C GLY A 60 3.06 18.08 9.82
N ARG A 61 2.25 18.97 9.22
CA ARG A 61 2.27 20.41 9.51
C ARG A 61 1.95 20.70 10.97
N LEU A 62 0.94 20.02 11.53
CA LEU A 62 0.57 20.18 12.94
C LEU A 62 1.70 19.73 13.87
N PHE A 63 2.35 18.61 13.56
CA PHE A 63 3.45 18.05 14.33
C PHE A 63 4.72 18.90 14.27
N SER A 64 5.01 19.51 13.12
CA SER A 64 6.17 20.38 12.91
C SER A 64 5.90 21.86 13.22
N PHE A 65 4.69 22.23 13.66
CA PHE A 65 4.25 23.63 13.73
C PHE A 65 5.14 24.53 14.60
N PHE A 66 5.68 23.98 15.69
CA PHE A 66 6.59 24.68 16.61
C PHE A 66 8.03 24.18 16.51
N ALA A 67 8.34 23.35 15.51
CA ALA A 67 9.70 22.87 15.28
C ALA A 67 10.54 23.99 14.64
N GLU A 68 11.77 24.15 15.13
CA GLU A 68 12.78 24.88 14.35
C GLU A 68 13.08 24.12 13.05
N PRO A 69 13.43 24.80 11.94
CA PRO A 69 13.69 24.19 10.63
C PRO A 69 14.51 22.90 10.66
N ALA A 70 15.63 22.89 11.40
CA ALA A 70 16.53 21.75 11.52
C ALA A 70 15.90 20.52 12.23
N MET A 71 14.80 20.71 12.95
CA MET A 71 14.10 19.65 13.70
C MET A 71 12.83 19.18 12.99
N VAL A 72 12.41 19.82 11.90
CA VAL A 72 11.14 19.50 11.22
C VAL A 72 11.08 18.03 10.80
N ALA A 73 12.17 17.49 10.23
CA ALA A 73 12.24 16.09 9.82
C ALA A 73 11.97 15.13 10.98
N VAL A 74 12.67 15.28 12.11
CA VAL A 74 12.45 14.42 13.27
C VAL A 74 11.03 14.53 13.85
N TRP A 75 10.40 15.71 13.81
CA TRP A 75 9.00 15.86 14.23
C TRP A 75 8.02 15.12 13.32
N ILE A 76 8.27 15.12 12.01
CA ILE A 76 7.45 14.38 11.04
C ILE A 76 7.75 12.88 11.09
N ASN A 77 9.00 12.46 11.24
CA ASN A 77 9.36 11.05 11.45
C ASN A 77 8.71 10.49 12.74
N ARG A 78 8.56 11.32 13.79
CA ARG A 78 7.81 10.95 15.01
C ARG A 78 6.32 10.73 14.76
N LEU A 79 5.71 11.40 13.79
CA LEU A 79 4.32 11.14 13.40
C LEU A 79 4.17 9.72 12.83
N SER A 80 5.10 9.30 11.98
CA SER A 80 5.16 7.91 11.47
C SER A 80 5.37 6.92 12.61
N ALA A 81 6.36 7.15 13.48
CA ALA A 81 6.64 6.30 14.63
C ALA A 81 5.43 6.14 15.58
N LEU A 82 4.70 7.23 15.86
CA LEU A 82 3.48 7.17 16.67
C LEU A 82 2.34 6.45 15.96
N SER A 83 2.18 6.67 14.65
CA SER A 83 1.18 5.96 13.84
C SER A 83 1.44 4.44 13.86
N SER A 84 2.69 4.03 13.68
CA SER A 84 3.10 2.64 13.83
C SER A 84 2.89 2.11 15.24
N SER A 85 3.18 2.89 16.28
CA SER A 85 2.92 2.50 17.68
C SER A 85 1.43 2.26 17.94
N PHE A 86 0.54 3.11 17.42
CA PHE A 86 -0.90 2.90 17.49
C PHE A 86 -1.35 1.66 16.70
N THR A 87 -0.70 1.33 15.58
CA THR A 87 -0.93 0.07 14.85
C THR A 87 -0.69 -1.14 15.76
N ILE A 88 0.41 -1.13 16.52
CA ILE A 88 0.74 -2.18 17.49
C ILE A 88 -0.32 -2.28 18.60
N LEU A 89 -0.81 -1.14 19.10
CA LEU A 89 -1.88 -1.08 20.10
C LEU A 89 -3.18 -1.75 19.60
N PHE A 90 -3.63 -1.39 18.39
CA PHE A 90 -4.84 -1.96 17.80
C PHE A 90 -4.68 -3.45 17.45
N MET A 91 -3.48 -3.87 17.03
CA MET A 91 -3.14 -5.29 16.88
C MET A 91 -3.29 -6.05 18.18
N PHE A 92 -2.67 -5.57 19.27
CA PHE A 92 -2.77 -6.18 20.60
C PHE A 92 -4.23 -6.39 21.02
N TRP A 93 -5.07 -5.36 20.86
CA TRP A 93 -6.49 -5.47 21.19
C TRP A 93 -7.24 -6.43 20.29
N SER A 94 -6.90 -6.49 19.00
CA SER A 94 -7.54 -7.40 18.06
C SER A 94 -7.19 -8.88 18.36
N ILE A 95 -5.92 -9.18 18.64
CA ILE A 95 -5.46 -10.52 19.03
C ILE A 95 -6.10 -10.96 20.35
N THR A 96 -6.14 -10.09 21.36
CA THR A 96 -6.76 -10.41 22.66
C THR A 96 -8.27 -10.62 22.55
N MET A 97 -8.95 -9.97 21.60
CA MET A 97 -10.37 -10.22 21.30
C MET A 97 -10.58 -11.62 20.71
N PHE A 98 -9.75 -12.03 19.73
CA PHE A 98 -9.80 -13.40 19.20
C PHE A 98 -9.45 -14.44 20.26
N ALA A 99 -8.37 -14.24 21.00
CA ALA A 99 -7.94 -15.15 22.07
C ALA A 99 -9.05 -15.35 23.11
N LYS A 100 -9.69 -14.26 23.55
CA LYS A 100 -10.83 -14.33 24.49
C LYS A 100 -12.01 -15.13 23.89
N LYS A 101 -12.40 -14.84 22.65
CA LYS A 101 -13.50 -15.53 21.94
C LYS A 101 -13.24 -17.04 21.82
N MET A 102 -11.99 -17.44 21.53
CA MET A 102 -11.58 -18.84 21.42
C MET A 102 -11.53 -19.56 22.77
N LEU A 103 -11.02 -18.90 23.81
CA LEU A 103 -10.83 -19.49 25.14
C LEU A 103 -12.14 -19.62 25.94
N GLN A 104 -13.12 -18.72 25.72
CA GLN A 104 -14.45 -18.77 26.33
C GLN A 104 -15.48 -19.62 25.56
N ARG A 105 -15.06 -20.27 24.47
CA ARG A 105 -15.95 -21.11 23.64
C ARG A 105 -16.69 -22.14 24.49
N ASN A 106 -17.92 -22.47 24.09
CA ASN A 106 -18.79 -23.44 24.76
C ASN A 106 -19.13 -23.05 26.22
N ASN A 107 -19.30 -21.76 26.50
CA ASN A 107 -19.62 -21.22 27.82
C ASN A 107 -18.61 -21.62 28.91
N ARG A 108 -17.34 -21.78 28.52
CA ARG A 108 -16.27 -22.12 29.45
C ARG A 108 -15.99 -20.95 30.38
N GLU A 109 -15.76 -21.26 31.66
CA GLU A 109 -15.39 -20.27 32.66
C GLU A 109 -14.09 -19.55 32.32
N TRP A 110 -14.09 -18.24 32.52
CA TRP A 110 -12.97 -17.35 32.21
C TRP A 110 -11.97 -17.29 33.37
N SER A 111 -10.96 -18.17 33.37
CA SER A 111 -10.00 -18.26 34.47
C SER A 111 -8.88 -17.21 34.39
N LYS A 112 -8.16 -16.98 35.50
CA LYS A 112 -6.98 -16.09 35.52
C LYS A 112 -5.86 -16.54 34.57
N GLY A 113 -5.68 -17.86 34.39
CA GLY A 113 -4.71 -18.39 33.43
C GLY A 113 -5.09 -18.03 31.99
N ASP A 114 -6.39 -18.10 31.66
CA ASP A 114 -6.90 -17.73 30.32
C ASP A 114 -6.71 -16.23 30.05
N GLN A 115 -6.87 -15.39 31.08
CA GLN A 115 -6.57 -13.96 31.00
C GLN A 115 -5.10 -13.69 30.69
N ILE A 116 -4.17 -14.36 31.39
CA ILE A 116 -2.73 -14.17 31.17
C ILE A 116 -2.32 -14.70 29.80
N ALA A 117 -2.83 -15.86 29.38
CA ALA A 117 -2.57 -16.41 28.06
C ALA A 117 -3.06 -15.47 26.94
N ALA A 118 -4.25 -14.88 27.09
CA ALA A 118 -4.78 -13.91 26.13
C ALA A 118 -3.91 -12.64 26.03
N LEU A 119 -3.48 -12.10 27.17
CA LEU A 119 -2.57 -10.93 27.21
C LEU A 119 -1.20 -11.25 26.62
N GLY A 120 -0.67 -12.44 26.93
CA GLY A 120 0.59 -12.94 26.39
C GLY A 120 0.52 -13.10 24.87
N ALA A 121 -0.53 -13.73 24.35
CA ALA A 121 -0.77 -13.84 22.92
C ALA A 121 -0.81 -12.48 22.22
N GLY A 122 -1.54 -11.52 22.81
CA GLY A 122 -1.59 -10.15 22.32
C GLY A 122 -0.22 -9.49 22.27
N ALA A 123 0.55 -9.60 23.36
CA ALA A 123 1.87 -8.99 23.47
C ALA A 123 2.89 -9.62 22.50
N ILE A 124 2.92 -10.95 22.40
CA ILE A 124 3.86 -11.67 21.52
C ILE A 124 3.58 -11.37 20.05
N GLY A 125 2.32 -11.44 19.61
CA GLY A 125 1.98 -11.10 18.22
C GLY A 125 2.27 -9.62 17.89
N ALA A 126 1.90 -8.71 18.79
CA ALA A 126 2.13 -7.28 18.61
C ALA A 126 3.61 -6.90 18.60
N LEU A 127 4.42 -7.46 19.49
CA LEU A 127 5.85 -7.21 19.53
C LEU A 127 6.58 -7.91 18.38
N ALA A 128 6.15 -9.09 17.93
CA ALA A 128 6.74 -9.73 16.75
C ALA A 128 6.54 -8.85 15.50
N TYR A 129 5.39 -8.21 15.35
CA TYR A 129 5.18 -7.24 14.27
C TYR A 129 5.93 -5.91 14.50
N THR A 130 6.14 -5.50 15.76
CA THR A 130 6.95 -4.31 16.08
C THR A 130 8.36 -4.43 15.52
N PHE A 131 8.93 -5.64 15.57
CA PHE A 131 10.30 -5.92 15.12
C PHE A 131 10.36 -6.64 13.77
N SER A 132 9.29 -6.61 12.97
CA SER A 132 9.34 -7.16 11.60
C SER A 132 9.95 -6.14 10.64
N ASP A 133 10.96 -6.57 9.88
CA ASP A 133 11.81 -5.78 8.98
C ASP A 133 11.05 -4.69 8.20
N SER A 134 10.12 -5.07 7.32
CA SER A 134 9.42 -4.11 6.45
C SER A 134 8.58 -3.09 7.25
N PHE A 135 8.01 -3.49 8.39
CA PHE A 135 7.19 -2.58 9.20
C PHE A 135 8.04 -1.64 10.07
N TRP A 136 9.14 -2.14 10.63
CA TRP A 136 10.03 -1.33 11.45
C TRP A 136 10.71 -0.26 10.59
N PHE A 137 11.16 -0.60 9.37
CA PHE A 137 11.72 0.35 8.42
C PHE A 137 10.75 1.51 8.13
N SER A 138 9.49 1.18 7.87
CA SER A 138 8.40 2.16 7.69
C SER A 138 8.11 3.01 8.93
N ALA A 139 8.31 2.46 10.13
CA ALA A 139 8.03 3.16 11.38
C ALA A 139 9.06 4.24 11.74
N VAL A 140 10.26 4.19 11.16
CA VAL A 140 11.41 5.04 11.53
C VAL A 140 11.69 6.19 10.56
N GLU A 141 10.86 6.36 9.52
CA GLU A 141 10.98 7.44 8.54
C GLU A 141 9.65 8.12 8.20
N GLY A 142 9.74 9.34 7.67
CA GLY A 142 8.61 10.21 7.38
C GLY A 142 7.83 9.81 6.13
N GLU A 143 7.20 8.63 6.16
CA GLU A 143 6.42 8.09 5.04
C GLU A 143 4.95 7.76 5.37
N VAL A 144 4.15 7.51 4.33
CA VAL A 144 2.70 7.33 4.43
C VAL A 144 2.28 5.92 4.88
N TYR A 145 3.13 4.90 4.72
CA TYR A 145 2.76 3.50 5.00
C TYR A 145 2.60 3.20 6.50
N ALA A 146 3.33 3.91 7.36
CA ALA A 146 3.12 3.88 8.81
C ALA A 146 1.69 4.28 9.20
N MET A 147 1.21 5.41 8.66
CA MET A 147 -0.16 5.89 8.92
C MET A 147 -1.21 5.05 8.19
N SER A 148 -0.90 4.53 7.01
CA SER A 148 -1.77 3.56 6.32
C SER A 148 -1.98 2.28 7.15
N SER A 149 -0.93 1.80 7.82
CA SER A 149 -1.01 0.63 8.71
C SER A 149 -1.89 0.91 9.93
N LEU A 150 -1.81 2.13 10.49
CA LEU A 150 -2.69 2.56 11.58
C LEU A 150 -4.16 2.48 11.18
N PHE A 151 -4.53 3.05 10.03
CA PHE A 151 -5.92 2.99 9.56
C PHE A 151 -6.37 1.55 9.32
N SER A 152 -5.55 0.71 8.67
CA SER A 152 -5.84 -0.71 8.49
C SER A 152 -6.12 -1.42 9.82
N ALA A 153 -5.27 -1.22 10.83
CA ALA A 153 -5.42 -1.82 12.15
C ALA A 153 -6.65 -1.29 12.91
N ALA A 154 -6.90 0.02 12.88
CA ALA A 154 -8.03 0.64 13.54
C ALA A 154 -9.38 0.23 12.90
N ILE A 155 -9.44 0.15 11.56
CA ILE A 155 -10.62 -0.33 10.82
C ILE A 155 -10.91 -1.80 11.17
N PHE A 156 -9.88 -2.65 11.15
CA PHE A 156 -10.03 -4.05 11.49
C PHE A 156 -10.46 -4.24 12.95
N TRP A 157 -9.84 -3.51 13.89
CA TRP A 157 -10.27 -3.49 15.29
C TRP A 157 -11.72 -3.02 15.46
N ALA A 158 -12.15 -1.98 14.73
CA ALA A 158 -13.51 -1.45 14.79
C ALA A 158 -14.56 -2.48 14.33
N ILE A 159 -14.27 -3.30 13.31
CA ILE A 159 -15.20 -4.37 12.91
C ILE A 159 -15.24 -5.51 13.92
N LEU A 160 -14.15 -5.81 14.62
CA LEU A 160 -14.17 -6.75 15.74
C LEU A 160 -14.95 -6.20 16.94
N LYS A 161 -14.91 -4.88 17.17
CA LYS A 161 -15.75 -4.20 18.17
C LYS A 161 -17.23 -4.33 17.81
N TRP A 162 -17.59 -4.14 16.54
CA TRP A 162 -18.93 -4.40 16.04
C TRP A 162 -19.34 -5.87 16.26
N ASP A 163 -18.48 -6.84 15.91
CA ASP A 163 -18.74 -8.28 16.10
C ASP A 163 -19.00 -8.61 17.58
N SER A 164 -18.15 -8.09 18.47
CA SER A 164 -18.27 -8.30 19.91
C SER A 164 -19.58 -7.73 20.47
N GLU A 165 -19.99 -6.53 20.07
CA GLU A 165 -21.25 -5.93 20.56
C GLU A 165 -22.48 -6.64 19.98
N MET A 166 -22.45 -7.02 18.70
CA MET A 166 -23.50 -7.83 18.08
C MET A 166 -23.65 -9.18 18.78
N THR A 167 -22.54 -9.79 19.19
CA THR A 167 -22.54 -11.05 19.94
C THR A 167 -23.17 -10.86 21.31
N ALA A 168 -22.76 -9.82 22.04
CA ALA A 168 -23.33 -9.49 23.35
C ALA A 168 -24.84 -9.23 23.28
N ILE A 169 -25.33 -8.58 22.22
CA ILE A 169 -26.77 -8.39 21.98
C ILE A 169 -27.48 -9.73 21.76
N LYS A 170 -26.94 -10.64 20.94
CA LYS A 170 -27.53 -11.96 20.70
C LYS A 170 -27.66 -12.80 21.98
N PHE A 171 -26.73 -12.63 22.91
CA PHE A 171 -26.74 -13.33 24.21
C PHE A 171 -27.40 -12.51 25.33
N ASN A 172 -28.07 -11.41 25.03
CA ASN A 172 -28.71 -10.50 26.00
C ASN A 172 -27.75 -9.97 27.10
N GLU A 173 -26.45 -9.89 26.80
CA GLU A 173 -25.42 -9.35 27.70
C GLU A 173 -25.34 -7.82 27.62
N LEU A 174 -25.88 -7.22 26.55
CA LEU A 174 -25.87 -5.78 26.30
C LEU A 174 -27.32 -5.24 26.33
N THR A 175 -27.68 -4.52 27.40
CA THR A 175 -29.05 -3.99 27.62
C THR A 175 -29.14 -2.46 27.53
N GLY A 176 -28.03 -1.78 27.24
CA GLY A 176 -27.98 -0.32 27.11
C GLY A 176 -28.44 0.23 25.76
N PRO A 177 -28.55 1.56 25.59
CA PRO A 177 -29.01 2.23 24.34
C PRO A 177 -27.97 2.19 23.21
N GLN A 178 -26.97 1.31 23.32
CA GLN A 178 -25.83 1.25 22.43
C GLN A 178 -26.23 0.64 21.08
N ASN A 179 -26.04 1.37 19.99
CA ASN A 179 -26.24 0.85 18.64
C ASN A 179 -24.89 0.43 18.02
N PRO A 180 -24.67 -0.86 17.70
CA PRO A 180 -23.42 -1.32 17.08
C PRO A 180 -23.12 -0.65 15.74
N SER A 181 -24.12 -0.17 14.99
CA SER A 181 -23.92 0.51 13.71
C SER A 181 -22.99 1.72 13.79
N ARG A 182 -22.77 2.30 14.99
CA ARG A 182 -21.75 3.34 15.20
C ARG A 182 -20.36 2.93 14.74
N TRP A 183 -20.01 1.65 14.88
CA TRP A 183 -18.73 1.12 14.42
C TRP A 183 -18.64 1.06 12.90
N LEU A 184 -19.76 0.78 12.22
CA LEU A 184 -19.81 0.82 10.75
C LEU A 184 -19.66 2.26 10.24
N ILE A 185 -20.31 3.23 10.91
CA ILE A 185 -20.12 4.65 10.59
C ILE A 185 -18.66 5.07 10.84
N LEU A 186 -18.06 4.66 11.97
CA LEU A 186 -16.65 4.93 12.25
C LEU A 186 -15.74 4.33 11.17
N ILE A 187 -16.00 3.08 10.74
CA ILE A 187 -15.23 2.44 9.66
C ILE A 187 -15.30 3.26 8.37
N MET A 188 -16.50 3.75 7.99
CA MET A 188 -16.64 4.58 6.79
C MET A 188 -15.90 5.93 6.92
N PHE A 189 -15.88 6.53 8.11
CA PHE A 189 -15.09 7.74 8.38
C PHE A 189 -13.59 7.46 8.28
N LEU A 190 -13.13 6.35 8.87
CA LEU A 190 -11.74 5.91 8.80
C LEU A 190 -11.32 5.55 7.37
N PHE A 191 -12.21 4.98 6.55
CA PHE A 191 -11.95 4.83 5.10
C PHE A 191 -11.77 6.18 4.42
N GLY A 192 -12.65 7.15 4.68
CA GLY A 192 -12.51 8.51 4.17
C GLY A 192 -11.15 9.14 4.51
N LEU A 193 -10.73 9.03 5.78
CA LEU A 193 -9.42 9.52 6.23
C LEU A 193 -8.25 8.74 5.60
N ALA A 194 -8.35 7.41 5.54
CA ALA A 194 -7.32 6.55 4.97
C ALA A 194 -7.05 6.89 3.49
N ILE A 195 -8.08 7.24 2.71
CA ILE A 195 -7.92 7.68 1.31
C ILE A 195 -7.02 8.92 1.22
N GLY A 196 -7.10 9.83 2.20
CA GLY A 196 -6.20 10.98 2.33
C GLY A 196 -4.76 10.65 2.72
N VAL A 197 -4.42 9.36 2.86
CA VAL A 197 -3.06 8.87 3.17
C VAL A 197 -2.64 7.84 2.13
N HIS A 198 -3.33 6.69 2.10
CA HIS A 198 -3.09 5.59 1.17
C HIS A 198 -4.29 4.63 1.12
N LEU A 199 -4.53 4.00 -0.04
CA LEU A 199 -5.70 3.13 -0.28
C LEU A 199 -5.64 1.74 0.40
N LEU A 200 -4.56 1.35 1.08
CA LEU A 200 -4.38 -0.02 1.56
C LEU A 200 -5.42 -0.41 2.62
N GLY A 201 -5.90 0.55 3.42
CA GLY A 201 -6.94 0.30 4.42
C GLY A 201 -8.24 -0.26 3.83
N LEU A 202 -8.55 0.06 2.57
CA LEU A 202 -9.74 -0.44 1.87
C LEU A 202 -9.68 -1.95 1.62
N LEU A 203 -8.50 -2.55 1.57
CA LEU A 203 -8.33 -3.99 1.38
C LEU A 203 -8.85 -4.83 2.55
N ALA A 204 -9.25 -4.20 3.67
CA ALA A 204 -9.99 -4.85 4.75
C ALA A 204 -11.48 -5.09 4.44
N VAL A 205 -12.04 -4.51 3.37
CA VAL A 205 -13.47 -4.62 2.99
C VAL A 205 -13.93 -6.08 2.85
N PRO A 206 -13.21 -6.98 2.15
CA PRO A 206 -13.54 -8.41 2.13
C PRO A 206 -13.64 -9.02 3.53
N SER A 207 -12.67 -8.77 4.39
CA SER A 207 -12.67 -9.27 5.78
C SER A 207 -13.88 -8.75 6.56
N ILE A 208 -14.20 -7.47 6.42
CA ILE A 208 -15.38 -6.83 7.06
C ILE A 208 -16.68 -7.49 6.59
N ALA A 209 -16.83 -7.68 5.27
CA ALA A 209 -18.02 -8.31 4.70
C ALA A 209 -18.23 -9.72 5.26
N PHE A 210 -17.16 -10.50 5.44
CA PHE A 210 -17.25 -11.84 6.04
C PHE A 210 -17.49 -11.83 7.55
N VAL A 211 -16.96 -10.87 8.30
CA VAL A 211 -17.36 -10.68 9.72
C VAL A 211 -18.86 -10.43 9.80
N MET A 212 -19.38 -9.52 8.96
CA MET A 212 -20.81 -9.24 8.90
C MET A 212 -21.62 -10.47 8.47
N TYR A 213 -21.17 -11.22 7.46
CA TYR A 213 -21.86 -12.43 7.01
C TYR A 213 -21.93 -13.50 8.10
N PHE A 214 -20.81 -13.79 8.77
CA PHE A 214 -20.77 -14.77 9.84
C PHE A 214 -21.55 -14.35 11.08
N GLN A 215 -21.74 -13.05 11.26
CA GLN A 215 -22.49 -12.51 12.38
C GLN A 215 -23.98 -12.32 12.09
N LEU A 216 -24.40 -12.04 10.86
CA LEU A 216 -25.81 -11.81 10.55
C LEU A 216 -26.55 -13.10 10.16
N TRP A 217 -25.85 -14.11 9.64
CA TRP A 217 -26.46 -15.38 9.22
C TRP A 217 -26.11 -16.54 10.17
N GLU A 218 -27.13 -17.26 10.62
CA GLU A 218 -26.96 -18.44 11.50
C GLU A 218 -26.27 -19.60 10.78
N LYS A 219 -26.69 -19.86 9.53
CA LYS A 219 -26.18 -20.97 8.70
C LYS A 219 -25.21 -20.45 7.65
N VAL A 220 -23.99 -20.96 7.71
CA VAL A 220 -22.95 -20.71 6.69
C VAL A 220 -23.04 -21.80 5.62
N ASN A 221 -23.08 -21.39 4.35
CA ASN A 221 -23.08 -22.31 3.21
C ASN A 221 -22.23 -21.73 2.06
N LEU A 222 -21.83 -22.60 1.11
CA LEU A 222 -20.95 -22.21 0.01
C LEU A 222 -21.53 -21.09 -0.86
N LYS A 223 -22.84 -21.13 -1.13
CA LYS A 223 -23.52 -20.08 -1.91
C LYS A 223 -23.39 -18.71 -1.22
N GLY A 224 -23.61 -18.65 0.09
CA GLY A 224 -23.46 -17.42 0.87
C GLY A 224 -22.02 -16.92 0.91
N ILE A 225 -21.04 -17.82 1.01
CA ILE A 225 -19.61 -17.47 0.92
C ILE A 225 -19.29 -16.85 -0.45
N ILE A 226 -19.69 -17.48 -1.55
CA ILE A 226 -19.41 -16.98 -2.90
C ILE A 226 -20.07 -15.62 -3.13
N ILE A 227 -21.36 -15.48 -2.78
CA ILE A 227 -22.09 -14.21 -2.94
C ILE A 227 -21.46 -13.10 -2.10
N THR A 228 -21.09 -13.38 -0.85
CA THR A 228 -20.41 -12.41 0.02
C THR A 228 -19.06 -11.98 -0.56
N GLY A 229 -18.28 -12.94 -1.08
CA GLY A 229 -17.02 -12.68 -1.77
C GLY A 229 -17.21 -11.71 -2.95
N ILE A 230 -18.14 -12.01 -3.86
CA ILE A 230 -18.45 -11.17 -5.03
C ILE A 230 -18.89 -9.76 -4.58
N ILE A 231 -19.85 -9.67 -3.65
CA ILE A 231 -20.34 -8.38 -3.14
C ILE A 231 -19.19 -7.57 -2.54
N SER A 232 -18.27 -8.22 -1.80
CA SER A 232 -17.16 -7.52 -1.16
C SER A 232 -16.14 -6.97 -2.16
N VAL A 233 -15.81 -7.71 -3.22
CA VAL A 233 -14.91 -7.26 -4.29
C VAL A 233 -15.57 -6.14 -5.09
N VAL A 234 -16.86 -6.27 -5.41
CA VAL A 234 -17.63 -5.20 -6.09
C VAL A 234 -17.71 -3.95 -5.21
N SER A 235 -17.89 -4.09 -3.90
CA SER A 235 -17.91 -2.95 -2.96
C SER A 235 -16.54 -2.27 -2.87
N LEU A 236 -15.45 -3.05 -2.80
CA LEU A 236 -14.09 -2.54 -2.83
C LEU A 236 -13.82 -1.75 -4.13
N ALA A 237 -14.12 -2.34 -5.28
CA ALA A 237 -13.96 -1.68 -6.59
C ALA A 237 -14.84 -0.42 -6.71
N PHE A 238 -16.07 -0.46 -6.20
CA PHE A 238 -16.97 0.69 -6.20
C PHE A 238 -16.44 1.83 -5.32
N ILE A 239 -15.89 1.55 -4.14
CA ILE A 239 -15.29 2.58 -3.30
C ILE A 239 -14.02 3.12 -3.98
N GLN A 240 -13.15 2.24 -4.47
CA GLN A 240 -11.87 2.63 -5.06
C GLN A 240 -12.03 3.44 -6.34
N GLU A 241 -12.88 3.02 -7.28
CA GLU A 241 -13.02 3.65 -8.60
C GLU A 241 -14.28 4.54 -8.69
N GLY A 242 -15.40 4.09 -8.11
CA GLY A 242 -16.67 4.80 -8.20
C GLY A 242 -16.77 6.02 -7.26
N VAL A 243 -16.23 5.91 -6.05
CA VAL A 243 -16.33 6.98 -5.05
C VAL A 243 -15.15 7.96 -5.16
N ILE A 244 -13.91 7.46 -5.18
CA ILE A 244 -12.71 8.32 -5.09
C ILE A 244 -12.51 9.15 -6.37
N PRO A 245 -12.12 8.57 -7.53
CA PRO A 245 -12.03 9.33 -8.77
C PRO A 245 -13.42 9.56 -9.39
N GLY A 246 -14.37 8.64 -9.24
CA GLY A 246 -15.68 8.73 -9.91
C GLY A 246 -16.53 9.94 -9.52
N ILE A 247 -16.56 10.35 -8.24
CA ILE A 247 -17.28 11.57 -7.82
C ILE A 247 -16.62 12.82 -8.43
N VAL A 248 -15.29 12.87 -8.43
CA VAL A 248 -14.52 13.99 -9.02
C VAL A 248 -14.70 14.02 -10.53
N ALA A 249 -14.75 12.86 -11.20
CA ALA A 249 -15.01 12.74 -12.64
C ALA A 249 -16.39 13.29 -13.04
N ILE A 250 -17.43 12.97 -12.25
CA ILE A 250 -18.78 13.50 -12.50
C ILE A 250 -18.78 15.02 -12.27
N ALA A 251 -18.22 15.50 -11.15
CA ALA A 251 -18.11 16.94 -10.88
C ALA A 251 -17.35 17.67 -12.00
N SER A 252 -16.23 17.12 -12.46
CA SER A 252 -15.44 17.59 -13.60
C SER A 252 -16.25 17.63 -14.89
N SER A 253 -17.09 16.63 -15.14
CA SER A 253 -17.92 16.59 -16.36
C SER A 253 -19.00 17.68 -16.34
N PHE A 254 -19.65 17.93 -15.18
CA PHE A 254 -20.56 19.06 -15.01
C PHE A 254 -19.82 20.39 -15.19
N GLU A 255 -18.62 20.51 -14.64
CA GLU A 255 -17.79 21.71 -14.74
C GLU A 255 -17.46 22.05 -16.21
N VAL A 256 -16.90 21.09 -16.95
CA VAL A 256 -16.56 21.27 -18.36
C VAL A 256 -17.81 21.55 -19.20
N ALA A 257 -18.91 20.83 -18.99
CA ALA A 257 -20.15 21.06 -19.75
C ALA A 257 -20.76 22.44 -19.47
N PHE A 258 -20.75 22.91 -18.23
CA PHE A 258 -21.35 24.20 -17.88
C PHE A 258 -20.55 25.36 -18.46
N VAL A 259 -19.23 25.28 -18.42
CA VAL A 259 -18.36 26.33 -18.95
C VAL A 259 -18.29 26.27 -20.47
N ASN A 260 -17.91 25.12 -21.04
CA ASN A 260 -17.65 25.01 -22.48
C ASN A 260 -18.94 25.02 -23.31
N SER A 261 -20.03 24.42 -22.82
CA SER A 261 -21.27 24.28 -23.61
C SER A 261 -22.33 25.34 -23.27
N PHE A 262 -22.45 25.76 -22.01
CA PHE A 262 -23.43 26.78 -21.61
C PHE A 262 -22.83 28.19 -21.46
N GLY A 263 -21.51 28.35 -21.58
CA GLY A 263 -20.84 29.65 -21.47
C GLY A 263 -20.92 30.25 -20.07
N LEU A 264 -21.13 29.41 -19.04
CA LEU A 264 -21.19 29.87 -17.66
C LEU A 264 -19.78 30.12 -17.10
N PRO A 265 -19.64 30.96 -16.06
CA PRO A 265 -18.35 31.17 -15.41
C PRO A 265 -17.76 29.89 -14.81
N PHE A 266 -16.44 29.88 -14.62
CA PHE A 266 -15.76 28.81 -13.91
C PHE A 266 -16.40 28.49 -12.55
N TYR A 267 -16.30 27.22 -12.15
CA TYR A 267 -16.84 26.60 -10.94
C TYR A 267 -18.37 26.45 -10.88
N SER A 268 -19.11 26.92 -11.90
CA SER A 268 -20.56 26.85 -11.92
C SER A 268 -21.10 25.41 -11.92
N GLY A 269 -20.51 24.53 -12.73
CA GLY A 269 -20.90 23.11 -12.79
C GLY A 269 -20.52 22.35 -11.51
N THR A 270 -19.35 22.64 -10.96
CA THR A 270 -18.88 22.10 -9.68
C THR A 270 -19.83 22.43 -8.53
N ILE A 271 -20.19 23.72 -8.36
CA ILE A 271 -21.09 24.17 -7.30
C ILE A 271 -22.46 23.52 -7.46
N PHE A 272 -22.99 23.50 -8.69
CA PHE A 272 -24.26 22.85 -8.99
C PHE A 272 -24.26 21.37 -8.58
N PHE A 273 -23.21 20.62 -8.96
CA PHE A 273 -23.07 19.21 -8.63
C PHE A 273 -23.11 18.97 -7.11
N PHE A 274 -22.32 19.71 -6.32
CA PHE A 274 -22.30 19.52 -4.87
C PHE A 274 -23.60 19.93 -4.18
N LEU A 275 -24.28 20.99 -4.65
CA LEU A 275 -25.60 21.35 -4.13
C LEU A 275 -26.63 20.25 -4.37
N VAL A 276 -26.63 19.66 -5.57
CA VAL A 276 -27.50 18.53 -5.91
C VAL A 276 -27.15 17.30 -5.07
N LEU A 277 -25.87 16.97 -4.93
CA LEU A 277 -25.41 15.85 -4.11
C LEU A 277 -25.87 15.99 -2.65
N ILE A 278 -25.67 17.16 -2.04
CA ILE A 278 -26.10 17.45 -0.67
C ILE A 278 -27.63 17.37 -0.56
N ALA A 279 -28.37 17.94 -1.51
CA ALA A 279 -29.83 17.89 -1.51
C ALA A 279 -30.36 16.45 -1.61
N LEU A 280 -29.76 15.61 -2.47
CA LEU A 280 -30.12 14.20 -2.62
C LEU A 280 -29.82 13.39 -1.35
N ILE A 281 -28.66 13.62 -0.72
CA ILE A 281 -28.30 12.97 0.54
C ILE A 281 -29.26 13.38 1.66
N ALA A 282 -29.53 14.68 1.81
CA ALA A 282 -30.44 15.20 2.84
C ALA A 282 -31.86 14.68 2.66
N TRP A 283 -32.35 14.66 1.41
CA TRP A 283 -33.63 14.06 1.06
C TRP A 283 -33.66 12.57 1.37
N GLY A 284 -32.61 11.83 0.99
CA GLY A 284 -32.48 10.39 1.24
C GLY A 284 -32.47 10.06 2.73
N LEU A 285 -31.76 10.85 3.55
CA LEU A 285 -31.72 10.68 5.00
C LEU A 285 -33.10 10.95 5.62
N LYS A 286 -33.74 12.04 5.23
CA LYS A 286 -35.11 12.38 5.68
C LYS A 286 -36.10 11.27 5.30
N TYR A 287 -35.96 10.72 4.09
CA TYR A 287 -36.78 9.59 3.62
C TYR A 287 -36.52 8.32 4.44
N ALA A 288 -35.25 7.97 4.67
CA ALA A 288 -34.86 6.78 5.44
C ALA A 288 -35.40 6.82 6.87
N VAL A 289 -35.33 7.97 7.53
CA VAL A 289 -35.90 8.19 8.87
C VAL A 289 -37.43 8.08 8.81
N LYS A 290 -38.09 8.79 7.88
CA LYS A 290 -39.56 8.79 7.76
C LYS A 290 -40.13 7.40 7.46
N LYS A 291 -39.41 6.56 6.70
CA LYS A 291 -39.82 5.20 6.33
C LYS A 291 -39.25 4.10 7.22
N VAL A 292 -38.55 4.47 8.31
CA VAL A 292 -37.93 3.54 9.27
C VAL A 292 -37.05 2.51 8.56
N LYS A 293 -36.14 2.98 7.69
CA LYS A 293 -35.18 2.18 6.94
C LYS A 293 -33.77 2.32 7.56
N PRO A 294 -33.45 1.61 8.66
CA PRO A 294 -32.20 1.79 9.41
C PRO A 294 -30.95 1.47 8.58
N LEU A 295 -31.02 0.47 7.69
CA LEU A 295 -29.91 0.13 6.80
C LEU A 295 -29.61 1.28 5.83
N MET A 296 -30.63 1.83 5.18
CA MET A 296 -30.47 2.98 4.27
C MET A 296 -29.91 4.19 5.02
N SER A 297 -30.41 4.47 6.22
CA SER A 297 -29.88 5.53 7.08
C SER A 297 -28.40 5.32 7.41
N THR A 298 -28.00 4.09 7.76
CA THR A 298 -26.61 3.75 8.07
C THR A 298 -25.70 3.91 6.85
N ILE A 299 -26.15 3.46 5.67
CA ILE A 299 -25.40 3.61 4.41
C ILE A 299 -25.20 5.09 4.07
N LEU A 300 -26.27 5.90 4.15
CA LEU A 300 -26.20 7.33 3.83
C LEU A 300 -25.32 8.09 4.82
N TRP A 301 -25.45 7.82 6.13
CA TRP A 301 -24.55 8.41 7.12
C TRP A 301 -23.10 7.96 6.93
N GLY A 302 -22.90 6.69 6.61
CA GLY A 302 -21.58 6.14 6.26
C GLY A 302 -20.97 6.86 5.07
N PHE A 303 -21.75 7.07 4.01
CA PHE A 303 -21.33 7.83 2.84
C PHE A 303 -20.99 9.29 3.19
N VAL A 304 -21.81 9.97 4.00
CA VAL A 304 -21.54 11.33 4.47
C VAL A 304 -20.20 11.41 5.20
N VAL A 305 -19.95 10.54 6.19
CA VAL A 305 -18.70 10.61 6.95
C VAL A 305 -17.49 10.16 6.13
N LEU A 306 -17.67 9.27 5.15
CA LEU A 306 -16.63 8.95 4.18
C LEU A 306 -16.24 10.20 3.38
N LEU A 307 -17.21 10.95 2.85
CA LEU A 307 -16.94 12.20 2.13
C LEU A 307 -16.29 13.26 3.01
N ILE A 308 -16.66 13.34 4.29
CA ILE A 308 -16.01 14.24 5.25
C ILE A 308 -14.53 13.87 5.42
N GLY A 309 -14.20 12.59 5.59
CA GLY A 309 -12.80 12.14 5.67
C GLY A 309 -12.03 12.40 4.37
N TYR A 310 -12.67 12.14 3.23
CA TYR A 310 -12.11 12.41 1.90
C TYR A 310 -11.88 13.90 1.62
N GLY A 311 -12.56 14.79 2.35
CA GLY A 311 -12.43 16.24 2.23
C GLY A 311 -11.01 16.80 2.45
N SER A 312 -10.07 16.01 3.01
CA SER A 312 -8.65 16.39 3.10
C SER A 312 -8.03 16.74 1.74
N PHE A 313 -8.50 16.15 0.63
CA PHE A 313 -8.05 16.49 -0.73
C PHE A 313 -8.34 17.93 -1.16
N ALA A 314 -9.24 18.65 -0.47
CA ALA A 314 -9.42 20.07 -0.71
C ALA A 314 -8.12 20.86 -0.47
N VAL A 315 -7.25 20.39 0.44
CA VAL A 315 -5.95 21.02 0.70
C VAL A 315 -5.07 21.01 -0.54
N ILE A 316 -5.01 19.90 -1.28
CA ILE A 316 -4.23 19.80 -2.53
C ILE A 316 -4.64 20.90 -3.51
N VAL A 317 -5.94 21.03 -3.78
CA VAL A 317 -6.47 22.05 -4.69
C VAL A 317 -6.16 23.47 -4.20
N ILE A 318 -6.39 23.73 -2.90
CA ILE A 318 -6.14 25.05 -2.30
C ILE A 318 -4.66 25.44 -2.39
N ARG A 319 -3.76 24.49 -2.17
CA ARG A 319 -2.32 24.74 -2.12
C ARG A 319 -1.70 24.85 -3.51
N SER A 320 -2.15 24.04 -4.47
CA SER A 320 -1.79 24.20 -5.89
C SER A 320 -2.21 25.58 -6.43
N ASN A 321 -3.42 26.09 -6.09
CA ASN A 321 -3.80 27.47 -6.48
C ASN A 321 -2.86 28.56 -5.92
N ALA A 322 -2.12 28.28 -4.84
CA ALA A 322 -1.13 29.20 -4.29
C ALA A 322 0.21 29.15 -5.03
N ASN A 323 0.36 28.27 -6.04
CA ASN A 323 1.58 28.02 -6.83
C ASN A 323 2.78 27.78 -5.90
N THR A 324 2.69 26.75 -5.06
CA THR A 324 3.77 26.41 -4.12
C THR A 324 5.04 25.97 -4.88
N PRO A 325 6.24 26.08 -4.29
CA PRO A 325 7.45 25.74 -5.00
C PRO A 325 7.64 24.23 -5.25
N LEU A 326 6.96 23.38 -4.48
CA LEU A 326 6.59 22.02 -4.89
C LEU A 326 5.09 21.99 -5.23
N ASP A 327 4.76 21.76 -6.49
CA ASP A 327 3.37 21.76 -6.97
C ASP A 327 3.15 20.70 -8.05
N GLU A 328 3.36 19.43 -7.68
CA GLU A 328 3.35 18.34 -8.65
C GLU A 328 2.00 18.21 -9.35
N ASN A 329 2.04 18.20 -10.69
CA ASN A 329 0.89 18.07 -11.59
C ASN A 329 -0.14 19.22 -11.58
N ASP A 330 0.11 20.32 -10.85
CA ASP A 330 -0.74 21.53 -10.80
C ASP A 330 -2.27 21.26 -10.66
N PRO A 331 -2.73 20.52 -9.62
CA PRO A 331 -4.15 20.19 -9.42
C PRO A 331 -5.01 21.37 -8.92
N GLU A 332 -5.02 22.52 -9.62
CA GLU A 332 -5.70 23.76 -9.21
C GLU A 332 -7.24 23.69 -9.19
N ASN A 333 -7.86 22.64 -9.72
CA ASN A 333 -9.32 22.53 -9.77
C ASN A 333 -9.77 21.07 -9.88
N LEU A 334 -11.08 20.81 -9.83
CA LEU A 334 -11.58 19.42 -9.85
C LEU A 334 -11.26 18.65 -11.13
N VAL A 335 -11.06 19.35 -12.24
CA VAL A 335 -10.72 18.72 -13.52
C VAL A 335 -9.28 18.21 -13.49
N THR A 336 -8.33 19.05 -13.06
CA THR A 336 -6.92 18.64 -12.91
C THR A 336 -6.71 17.71 -11.70
N LEU A 337 -7.49 17.85 -10.63
CA LEU A 337 -7.52 16.91 -9.50
C LEU A 337 -7.98 15.51 -9.93
N HIS A 338 -8.90 15.38 -10.90
CA HIS A 338 -9.31 14.07 -11.40
C HIS A 338 -8.15 13.33 -12.06
N ALA A 339 -7.40 14.01 -12.93
CA ALA A 339 -6.19 13.46 -13.57
C ALA A 339 -5.12 13.11 -12.52
N TYR A 340 -4.93 13.98 -11.52
CA TYR A 340 -4.06 13.75 -10.37
C TYR A 340 -4.43 12.46 -9.61
N LEU A 341 -5.69 12.30 -9.22
CA LEU A 341 -6.17 11.12 -8.49
C LEU A 341 -6.02 9.82 -9.28
N LYS A 342 -6.21 9.88 -10.60
CA LYS A 342 -6.01 8.75 -11.51
C LYS A 342 -4.56 8.44 -11.82
N ARG A 343 -3.65 9.36 -11.47
CA ARG A 343 -2.22 9.27 -11.75
C ARG A 343 -1.94 9.03 -13.25
N GLU A 344 -2.66 9.75 -14.11
CA GLU A 344 -2.62 9.53 -15.57
C GLU A 344 -1.21 9.63 -16.15
N GLN A 345 -0.32 10.41 -15.51
CA GLN A 345 1.09 10.54 -15.89
C GLN A 345 1.89 9.24 -15.85
N TYR A 346 1.51 8.26 -15.03
CA TYR A 346 2.25 6.99 -14.92
C TYR A 346 1.78 5.92 -15.91
N GLY A 347 0.74 6.21 -16.70
CA GLY A 347 0.12 5.26 -17.62
C GLY A 347 -0.68 4.16 -16.90
N SER A 348 -0.93 3.06 -17.61
CA SER A 348 -1.71 1.93 -17.11
C SER A 348 -1.06 0.59 -17.46
N TRP A 349 -1.50 -0.47 -16.80
CA TRP A 349 -1.06 -1.83 -17.08
C TRP A 349 -2.25 -2.79 -17.11
N PRO A 350 -2.18 -3.85 -17.94
CA PRO A 350 -3.27 -4.79 -18.06
C PRO A 350 -3.36 -5.70 -16.82
N ILE A 351 -4.59 -5.98 -16.38
CA ILE A 351 -4.86 -6.90 -15.26
C ILE A 351 -5.53 -8.19 -15.75
N LEU A 352 -6.71 -8.09 -16.37
CA LEU A 352 -7.49 -9.28 -16.77
C LEU A 352 -7.26 -9.71 -18.22
N ASN A 353 -7.00 -8.76 -19.12
CA ASN A 353 -6.76 -9.02 -20.54
C ASN A 353 -5.74 -7.99 -21.05
N GLY A 354 -4.83 -8.41 -21.93
CA GLY A 354 -3.82 -7.55 -22.51
C GLY A 354 -2.71 -8.35 -23.19
N ASN A 355 -1.64 -7.65 -23.54
CA ASN A 355 -0.58 -8.14 -24.42
C ASN A 355 0.52 -8.94 -23.70
N HIS A 356 1.34 -9.63 -24.50
CA HIS A 356 2.68 -10.08 -24.13
C HIS A 356 3.74 -9.04 -24.53
N TRP A 357 4.98 -9.22 -24.09
CA TRP A 357 6.10 -8.31 -24.38
C TRP A 357 6.41 -8.20 -25.87
N ASN A 358 6.15 -9.27 -26.64
CA ASN A 358 6.36 -9.34 -28.08
C ASN A 358 5.06 -9.39 -28.88
N SER A 359 3.92 -9.05 -28.30
CA SER A 359 2.67 -8.98 -29.07
C SER A 359 2.75 -7.88 -30.13
N LEU A 360 2.25 -8.17 -31.32
CA LEU A 360 2.00 -7.19 -32.38
C LEU A 360 0.95 -6.17 -31.91
N ARG A 361 1.23 -4.91 -32.19
CA ARG A 361 0.22 -3.84 -32.07
C ARG A 361 -0.75 -3.96 -33.25
N ASP A 362 -1.99 -3.56 -33.06
CA ASP A 362 -2.95 -3.52 -34.15
C ASP A 362 -2.50 -2.49 -35.20
N GLY A 363 -2.52 -2.87 -36.48
CA GLY A 363 -1.90 -2.11 -37.57
C GLY A 363 -0.38 -2.29 -37.76
N GLU A 364 0.28 -3.10 -36.92
CA GLU A 364 1.67 -3.52 -37.09
C GLU A 364 1.76 -4.80 -37.93
N VAL A 365 2.63 -4.81 -38.94
CA VAL A 365 2.87 -5.98 -39.80
C VAL A 365 4.36 -6.27 -39.90
N MET A 366 4.70 -7.56 -39.99
CA MET A 366 6.09 -7.97 -40.18
C MET A 366 6.48 -7.81 -41.65
N VAL A 367 7.46 -6.93 -41.92
CA VAL A 367 8.05 -6.71 -43.25
C VAL A 367 9.55 -6.97 -43.16
N ASP A 368 10.05 -7.92 -43.96
CA ASP A 368 11.45 -8.34 -43.94
C ASP A 368 11.99 -8.76 -42.56
N GLY A 369 11.11 -9.28 -41.69
CA GLY A 369 11.46 -9.74 -40.35
C GLY A 369 11.42 -8.67 -39.26
N GLU A 370 11.10 -7.42 -39.61
CA GLU A 370 10.97 -6.32 -38.67
C GLU A 370 9.51 -5.83 -38.56
N PRO A 371 9.03 -5.45 -37.37
CA PRO A 371 7.69 -4.92 -37.20
C PRO A 371 7.61 -3.50 -37.77
N GLN A 372 6.66 -3.26 -38.66
CA GLN A 372 6.37 -1.94 -39.21
C GLN A 372 4.92 -1.54 -38.92
N LEU A 373 4.74 -0.42 -38.21
CA LEU A 373 3.44 0.17 -37.94
C LEU A 373 2.91 0.88 -39.19
N GLN A 374 1.81 0.38 -39.75
CA GLN A 374 1.19 0.91 -40.98
C GLN A 374 0.05 1.89 -40.70
N SER A 375 -0.69 1.68 -39.61
CA SER A 375 -1.79 2.54 -39.19
C SER A 375 -1.99 2.44 -37.67
N THR A 376 -2.51 3.50 -37.07
CA THR A 376 -2.98 3.54 -35.67
C THR A 376 -4.48 3.75 -35.57
N ASP A 377 -5.25 3.64 -36.66
CA ASP A 377 -6.67 4.01 -36.70
C ASP A 377 -7.57 3.23 -35.73
N SER A 378 -7.13 2.06 -35.29
CA SER A 378 -7.83 1.21 -34.32
C SER A 378 -7.33 1.38 -32.88
N TRP A 379 -6.31 2.21 -32.67
CA TRP A 379 -5.77 2.49 -31.34
C TRP A 379 -6.78 3.31 -30.53
N GLY A 380 -6.70 3.17 -29.20
CA GLY A 380 -7.54 3.94 -28.31
C GLY A 380 -7.12 5.42 -28.26
N ASP A 381 -8.04 6.25 -27.76
CA ASP A 381 -7.76 7.65 -27.49
C ASP A 381 -7.20 7.83 -26.07
N LEU A 382 -6.29 8.80 -25.91
CA LEU A 382 -5.92 9.31 -24.59
C LEU A 382 -7.11 10.02 -23.95
N SER A 383 -7.10 10.13 -22.61
CA SER A 383 -8.09 10.97 -21.93
C SER A 383 -7.87 12.44 -22.28
N PRO A 384 -8.94 13.25 -22.47
CA PRO A 384 -8.79 14.67 -22.72
C PRO A 384 -8.19 15.36 -21.50
N PHE A 385 -7.10 16.11 -21.69
CA PHE A 385 -6.49 16.90 -20.62
C PHE A 385 -6.99 18.34 -20.70
N TYR A 386 -7.85 18.70 -19.75
CA TYR A 386 -8.55 19.98 -19.73
C TYR A 386 -7.89 20.95 -18.74
N LEU A 387 -7.43 22.07 -19.28
CA LEU A 387 -6.82 23.15 -18.52
C LEU A 387 -7.76 24.35 -18.45
N LYS A 388 -7.92 24.92 -17.25
CA LYS A 388 -8.67 26.16 -17.05
C LYS A 388 -7.93 27.32 -17.71
N ARG A 389 -8.49 27.93 -18.77
CA ARG A 389 -7.82 28.97 -19.56
C ARG A 389 -8.77 30.09 -20.02
N HIS A 390 -8.20 31.26 -20.27
CA HIS A 390 -8.85 32.33 -21.02
C HIS A 390 -8.48 32.17 -22.49
N VAL A 391 -9.44 31.77 -23.32
CA VAL A 391 -9.22 31.43 -24.73
C VAL A 391 -9.68 32.58 -25.61
N VAL A 392 -8.75 33.06 -26.44
CA VAL A 392 -9.04 34.01 -27.51
C VAL A 392 -9.61 33.22 -28.68
N MET A 393 -10.82 33.58 -29.12
CA MET A 393 -11.54 32.91 -30.21
C MET A 393 -11.78 33.84 -31.40
N LEU A 394 -11.93 33.25 -32.59
CA LEU A 394 -12.45 33.91 -33.79
C LEU A 394 -13.65 33.11 -34.31
N GLY A 395 -14.86 33.59 -34.02
CA GLY A 395 -16.06 32.77 -34.17
C GLY A 395 -15.98 31.57 -33.23
N ASP A 396 -16.09 30.36 -33.79
CA ASP A 396 -16.01 29.09 -33.04
C ASP A 396 -14.59 28.49 -32.97
N ASN A 397 -13.59 29.16 -33.55
CA ASN A 397 -12.23 28.66 -33.60
C ASN A 397 -11.40 29.15 -32.42
N ASP A 398 -10.77 28.22 -31.69
CA ASP A 398 -9.78 28.51 -30.67
C ASP A 398 -8.49 29.02 -31.32
N ILE A 399 -8.10 30.26 -31.01
CA ILE A 399 -6.90 30.88 -31.59
C ILE A 399 -5.71 30.72 -30.66
N LYS A 400 -5.89 31.06 -29.37
CA LYS A 400 -4.83 30.94 -28.36
C LYS A 400 -5.41 30.94 -26.95
N ALA A 401 -4.90 30.05 -26.10
CA ALA A 401 -5.23 29.96 -24.68
C ALA A 401 -4.18 30.70 -23.82
N PHE A 402 -4.61 31.27 -22.70
CA PHE A 402 -3.75 31.95 -21.72
C PHE A 402 -4.18 31.58 -20.29
N LYS A 403 -3.21 31.38 -19.36
CA LYS A 403 -3.52 31.31 -17.92
C LYS A 403 -4.02 32.67 -17.37
N ASP A 404 -3.48 33.77 -17.86
CA ASP A 404 -3.83 35.14 -17.43
C ASP A 404 -4.82 35.84 -18.38
N LYS A 405 -5.93 36.32 -17.82
CA LYS A 405 -6.99 37.03 -18.57
C LYS A 405 -6.51 38.34 -19.21
N THR A 406 -5.69 39.12 -18.51
CA THR A 406 -5.17 40.39 -19.00
C THR A 406 -4.31 40.19 -20.24
N LYS A 407 -3.49 39.12 -20.26
CA LYS A 407 -2.71 38.73 -21.45
C LYS A 407 -3.60 38.30 -22.61
N ALA A 408 -4.65 37.53 -22.34
CA ALA A 408 -5.64 37.14 -23.36
C ALA A 408 -6.33 38.37 -23.97
N ASP A 409 -6.80 39.29 -23.12
CA ASP A 409 -7.47 40.53 -23.53
C ASP A 409 -6.53 41.43 -24.35
N ALA A 410 -5.27 41.56 -23.92
CA ALA A 410 -4.26 42.31 -24.66
C ALA A 410 -3.98 41.70 -26.05
N PHE A 411 -3.87 40.37 -26.14
CA PHE A 411 -3.68 39.66 -27.39
C PHE A 411 -4.87 39.80 -28.33
N ALA A 412 -6.10 39.61 -27.82
CA ALA A 412 -7.33 39.79 -28.59
C ALA A 412 -7.43 41.22 -29.14
N LYS A 413 -7.17 42.22 -28.29
CA LYS A 413 -7.17 43.64 -28.68
C LYS A 413 -6.14 43.95 -29.76
N ALA A 414 -4.94 43.35 -29.69
CA ALA A 414 -3.89 43.52 -30.69
C ALA A 414 -4.24 42.88 -32.04
N LYS A 415 -5.03 41.79 -32.05
CA LYS A 415 -5.45 41.09 -33.27
C LYS A 415 -6.67 41.73 -33.95
N GLY A 416 -7.56 42.37 -33.19
CA GLY A 416 -8.69 43.15 -33.72
C GLY A 416 -10.01 42.88 -33.00
N ARG A 417 -11.04 43.68 -33.29
CA ARG A 417 -12.34 43.65 -32.58
C ARG A 417 -13.17 42.36 -32.78
N GLN A 418 -12.81 41.55 -33.77
CA GLN A 418 -13.48 40.28 -34.09
C GLN A 418 -13.06 39.13 -33.17
N TYR A 419 -12.00 39.32 -32.38
CA TYR A 419 -11.52 38.32 -31.43
C TYR A 419 -12.18 38.55 -30.07
N THR A 420 -12.72 37.47 -29.49
CA THR A 420 -13.34 37.48 -28.16
C THR A 420 -12.53 36.64 -27.21
N VAL A 421 -12.59 36.96 -25.92
CA VAL A 421 -11.99 36.16 -24.85
C VAL A 421 -13.10 35.47 -24.08
N VAL A 422 -13.02 34.16 -23.97
CA VAL A 422 -13.97 33.35 -23.19
C VAL A 422 -13.25 32.51 -22.15
N GLU A 423 -13.95 32.22 -21.06
CA GLU A 423 -13.52 31.21 -20.09
C GLU A 423 -13.80 29.83 -20.68
N LYS A 424 -12.78 28.97 -20.73
CA LYS A 424 -12.89 27.64 -21.31
C LYS A 424 -11.98 26.66 -20.57
N TYR A 425 -12.46 25.43 -20.40
CA TYR A 425 -11.60 24.28 -20.14
C TYR A 425 -11.02 23.83 -21.48
N PHE A 426 -9.81 24.29 -21.78
CA PHE A 426 -9.09 24.08 -23.03
C PHE A 426 -8.44 22.68 -23.04
N SER A 427 -8.67 21.91 -24.11
CA SER A 427 -8.05 20.60 -24.32
C SER A 427 -6.62 20.80 -24.83
N SER A 428 -5.60 20.57 -23.99
CA SER A 428 -4.20 20.83 -24.39
C SER A 428 -3.66 19.74 -25.31
N ASN A 429 -4.07 18.49 -25.09
CA ASN A 429 -3.56 17.33 -25.80
C ASN A 429 -4.39 16.94 -27.04
N GLU A 430 -5.30 17.81 -27.51
CA GLU A 430 -6.25 17.50 -28.60
C GLU A 430 -5.56 16.92 -29.85
N LYS A 431 -4.36 17.41 -30.19
CA LYS A 431 -3.61 17.00 -31.38
C LYS A 431 -2.98 15.60 -31.26
N VAL A 432 -2.66 15.17 -30.05
CA VAL A 432 -2.01 13.89 -29.77
C VAL A 432 -2.96 12.91 -29.09
N ARG A 433 -4.21 13.30 -28.84
CA ARG A 433 -5.18 12.48 -28.12
C ARG A 433 -5.63 11.27 -28.90
N HIS A 434 -5.96 11.47 -30.18
CA HIS A 434 -6.59 10.44 -30.98
C HIS A 434 -5.61 9.35 -31.40
N ASN A 435 -6.06 8.09 -31.37
CA ASN A 435 -5.32 6.94 -31.90
C ASN A 435 -3.89 6.80 -31.29
N ASN A 436 -3.75 7.04 -29.98
CA ASN A 436 -2.46 7.10 -29.29
C ASN A 436 -2.27 6.05 -28.19
N VAL A 437 -3.32 5.32 -27.80
CA VAL A 437 -3.24 4.21 -26.84
C VAL A 437 -3.16 2.91 -27.62
N PRO A 438 -2.02 2.20 -27.62
CA PRO A 438 -1.86 0.98 -28.40
C PRO A 438 -2.93 -0.07 -28.07
N VAL A 439 -3.61 -0.55 -29.11
CA VAL A 439 -4.40 -1.78 -29.07
C VAL A 439 -3.55 -2.88 -29.66
N TYR A 440 -3.68 -4.10 -29.14
CA TYR A 440 -2.88 -5.24 -29.58
C TYR A 440 -3.76 -6.24 -30.32
N SER A 441 -3.27 -6.71 -31.47
CA SER A 441 -3.92 -7.79 -32.23
C SER A 441 -3.78 -9.14 -31.51
N GLN A 442 -2.77 -9.24 -30.64
CA GLN A 442 -2.42 -10.42 -29.88
C GLN A 442 -2.57 -10.15 -28.37
N SER A 443 -3.35 -10.98 -27.69
CA SER A 443 -3.63 -10.82 -26.26
C SER A 443 -3.77 -12.15 -25.53
N THR A 444 -3.69 -12.09 -24.21
CA THR A 444 -3.86 -13.23 -23.32
C THR A 444 -4.70 -12.84 -22.11
N PHE A 445 -5.33 -13.85 -21.50
CA PHE A 445 -6.01 -13.68 -20.22
C PHE A 445 -4.96 -13.61 -19.09
N LEU A 446 -5.17 -12.69 -18.14
CA LEU A 446 -4.27 -12.46 -17.01
C LEU A 446 -2.80 -12.22 -17.46
N PRO A 447 -2.52 -11.22 -18.33
CA PRO A 447 -1.17 -10.98 -18.84
C PRO A 447 -0.24 -10.55 -17.71
N ARG A 448 0.89 -11.25 -17.52
CA ARG A 448 1.89 -10.94 -16.49
C ARG A 448 3.20 -10.38 -17.07
N MET A 449 3.47 -10.65 -18.34
CA MET A 449 4.68 -10.24 -19.05
C MET A 449 4.32 -9.29 -20.20
N TYR A 450 3.85 -8.09 -19.86
CA TYR A 450 3.21 -7.16 -20.80
C TYR A 450 4.11 -6.00 -21.25
N TYR A 451 5.24 -5.75 -20.57
CA TYR A 451 6.11 -4.63 -20.92
C TYR A 451 6.70 -4.81 -22.33
N GLN A 452 6.56 -3.77 -23.15
CA GLN A 452 7.05 -3.73 -24.53
C GLN A 452 8.35 -2.93 -24.59
N GLY A 453 9.32 -3.43 -25.34
CA GLY A 453 10.65 -2.84 -25.48
C GLY A 453 11.49 -3.63 -26.48
N ALA A 454 12.74 -3.23 -26.69
CA ALA A 454 13.66 -3.98 -27.53
C ALA A 454 13.92 -5.37 -26.96
N ALA A 455 14.17 -6.37 -27.80
CA ALA A 455 14.46 -7.74 -27.36
C ALA A 455 15.67 -7.84 -26.41
N SER A 456 16.58 -6.85 -26.44
CA SER A 456 17.73 -6.70 -25.55
C SER A 456 17.42 -5.97 -24.23
N ASP A 457 16.19 -5.50 -23.99
CA ASP A 457 15.82 -4.86 -22.73
C ASP A 457 15.95 -5.87 -21.58
N PRO A 458 16.65 -5.52 -20.48
CA PRO A 458 16.82 -6.41 -19.34
C PRO A 458 15.50 -7.00 -18.82
N LYS A 459 14.39 -6.26 -18.91
CA LYS A 459 13.07 -6.73 -18.44
C LYS A 459 12.54 -7.88 -19.29
N ILE A 460 12.72 -7.80 -20.61
CA ILE A 460 12.31 -8.86 -21.54
C ILE A 460 13.19 -10.09 -21.38
N ILE A 461 14.50 -9.89 -21.21
CA ILE A 461 15.42 -10.99 -20.89
C ILE A 461 15.00 -11.68 -19.58
N ALA A 462 14.67 -10.90 -18.55
CA ALA A 462 14.18 -11.45 -17.30
C ALA A 462 12.81 -12.14 -17.43
N TYR A 463 11.87 -11.63 -18.24
CA TYR A 463 10.62 -12.34 -18.53
C TYR A 463 10.90 -13.72 -19.13
N LYS A 464 11.82 -13.82 -20.10
CA LYS A 464 12.20 -15.10 -20.71
C LYS A 464 12.81 -16.05 -19.67
N ASN A 465 13.74 -15.55 -18.85
CA ASN A 465 14.41 -16.35 -17.82
C ASN A 465 13.45 -16.87 -16.73
N TRP A 466 12.61 -15.99 -16.17
CA TRP A 466 11.70 -16.35 -15.08
C TRP A 466 10.51 -17.18 -15.53
N SER A 467 10.09 -17.06 -16.79
CA SER A 467 9.00 -17.88 -17.33
C SER A 467 9.45 -19.26 -17.83
N GLY A 468 10.76 -19.41 -18.11
CA GLY A 468 11.33 -20.58 -18.76
C GLY A 468 11.07 -20.61 -20.27
N TYR A 469 10.85 -19.44 -20.89
CA TYR A 469 10.52 -19.31 -22.31
C TYR A 469 11.64 -19.87 -23.20
N ASP A 470 11.29 -20.88 -24.01
CA ASP A 470 12.15 -21.41 -25.06
C ASP A 470 11.57 -21.07 -26.45
N PRO A 471 12.23 -20.22 -27.25
CA PRO A 471 11.74 -19.86 -28.58
C PRO A 471 11.60 -21.05 -29.54
N ASN A 472 12.24 -22.21 -29.25
CA ASN A 472 12.27 -23.38 -30.13
C ASN A 472 11.36 -24.54 -29.69
N ASP A 473 10.59 -24.41 -28.60
CA ASP A 473 9.79 -25.52 -28.06
C ASP A 473 8.54 -25.88 -28.90
N GLY A 474 8.19 -25.06 -29.90
CA GLY A 474 7.07 -25.28 -30.80
C GLY A 474 5.68 -25.17 -30.18
N THR A 475 5.54 -24.62 -28.96
CA THR A 475 4.27 -24.59 -28.21
C THR A 475 3.24 -23.60 -28.74
N ALA A 476 3.65 -22.60 -29.53
CA ALA A 476 2.77 -21.64 -30.19
C ALA A 476 3.21 -21.41 -31.64
N THR A 477 2.24 -21.31 -32.54
CA THR A 477 2.45 -21.10 -33.99
C THR A 477 2.40 -19.63 -34.39
N GLU A 478 1.84 -18.78 -33.52
CA GLU A 478 1.70 -17.36 -33.77
C GLU A 478 2.99 -16.62 -33.41
N LEU A 479 3.47 -15.77 -34.32
CA LEU A 479 4.68 -14.98 -34.16
C LEU A 479 4.37 -13.58 -33.65
N GLY A 480 5.21 -13.10 -32.75
CA GLY A 480 5.21 -11.76 -32.22
C GLY A 480 6.00 -10.76 -33.08
N ASN A 481 6.09 -9.53 -32.59
CA ASN A 481 6.81 -8.42 -33.20
C ASN A 481 8.34 -8.59 -33.19
N ASP A 482 8.87 -9.58 -32.46
CA ASP A 482 10.28 -9.96 -32.48
C ASP A 482 10.55 -11.15 -33.43
N GLY A 483 9.55 -11.58 -34.21
CA GLY A 483 9.65 -12.72 -35.12
C GLY A 483 9.69 -14.09 -34.42
N LEU A 484 9.58 -14.13 -33.09
CA LEU A 484 9.55 -15.34 -32.28
C LEU A 484 8.12 -15.68 -31.87
N ARG A 485 7.87 -16.92 -31.41
CA ARG A 485 6.54 -17.32 -30.96
C ARG A 485 6.06 -16.50 -29.76
N LEU A 486 4.74 -16.39 -29.60
CA LEU A 486 4.17 -15.85 -28.36
C LEU A 486 4.42 -16.79 -27.16
N PRO A 487 4.47 -16.25 -25.94
CA PRO A 487 4.55 -17.05 -24.71
C PRO A 487 3.26 -17.84 -24.50
N SER A 488 3.40 -19.08 -24.04
CA SER A 488 2.28 -19.92 -23.63
C SER A 488 1.65 -19.40 -22.32
N PHE A 489 0.41 -19.80 -22.05
CA PHE A 489 -0.24 -19.47 -20.79
C PHE A 489 0.48 -20.09 -19.56
N SER A 490 1.10 -21.26 -19.72
CA SER A 490 1.90 -21.88 -18.66
C SER A 490 3.16 -21.06 -18.35
N GLU A 491 3.85 -20.52 -19.35
CA GLU A 491 5.00 -19.62 -19.13
C GLU A 491 4.58 -18.33 -18.44
N ASN A 492 3.41 -17.79 -18.79
CA ASN A 492 2.81 -16.65 -18.09
C ASN A 492 2.53 -16.95 -16.61
N LEU A 493 2.01 -18.13 -16.28
CA LEU A 493 1.82 -18.55 -14.90
C LEU A 493 3.15 -18.85 -14.19
N ASN A 494 4.15 -19.42 -14.88
CA ASN A 494 5.47 -19.67 -14.31
C ASN A 494 6.13 -18.35 -13.88
N TYR A 495 6.06 -17.31 -14.71
CA TYR A 495 6.52 -15.98 -14.32
C TYR A 495 5.75 -15.44 -13.10
N MET A 496 4.42 -15.59 -13.08
CA MET A 496 3.61 -15.17 -11.93
C MET A 496 4.05 -15.86 -10.63
N PHE A 497 4.19 -17.19 -10.65
CA PHE A 497 4.50 -17.95 -9.44
C PHE A 497 5.98 -17.83 -9.04
N GLY A 498 6.89 -17.79 -10.02
CA GLY A 498 8.34 -17.70 -9.80
C GLY A 498 8.82 -16.30 -9.43
N TYR A 499 8.51 -15.30 -10.24
CA TYR A 499 8.95 -13.92 -9.98
C TYR A 499 7.95 -13.19 -9.09
N GLN A 500 6.69 -13.04 -9.50
CA GLN A 500 5.78 -12.12 -8.80
C GLN A 500 5.35 -12.64 -7.42
N ILE A 501 5.09 -13.93 -7.26
CA ILE A 501 4.64 -14.49 -5.98
C ILE A 501 5.83 -14.95 -5.14
N ASN A 502 6.79 -15.69 -5.69
CA ASN A 502 7.91 -16.18 -4.91
C ASN A 502 8.99 -15.09 -4.67
N TRP A 503 9.54 -14.48 -5.71
CA TRP A 503 10.58 -13.45 -5.59
C TRP A 503 10.06 -12.13 -4.99
N MET A 504 8.92 -11.61 -5.44
CA MET A 504 8.44 -10.28 -5.01
C MET A 504 7.59 -10.31 -3.73
N TYR A 505 7.02 -11.46 -3.33
CA TYR A 505 6.20 -11.55 -2.12
C TYR A 505 6.76 -12.51 -1.07
N TRP A 506 6.89 -13.81 -1.38
CA TRP A 506 7.30 -14.79 -0.37
C TRP A 506 8.70 -14.57 0.18
N ARG A 507 9.63 -14.06 -0.64
CA ARG A 507 10.98 -13.70 -0.18
C ARG A 507 10.94 -12.63 0.93
N TYR A 508 10.21 -11.55 0.73
CA TYR A 508 10.02 -10.49 1.72
C TYR A 508 9.19 -10.96 2.92
N PHE A 509 8.17 -11.79 2.70
CA PHE A 509 7.46 -12.45 3.78
C PHE A 509 8.42 -13.26 4.67
N MET A 510 9.36 -13.99 4.07
CA MET A 510 10.37 -14.76 4.81
C MET A 510 11.45 -13.87 5.44
N TRP A 511 11.82 -12.71 4.87
CA TRP A 511 12.67 -11.74 5.58
C TRP A 511 12.10 -11.38 6.94
N ASN A 512 10.79 -11.11 6.98
CA ASN A 512 10.12 -10.67 8.20
C ASN A 512 10.00 -11.77 9.27
N PHE A 513 9.98 -13.06 8.89
CA PHE A 513 9.63 -14.15 9.82
C PHE A 513 10.61 -15.33 9.90
N SER A 514 11.63 -15.35 9.05
CA SER A 514 12.69 -16.36 9.02
C SER A 514 14.07 -15.76 9.20
N GLY A 515 14.35 -14.67 8.49
CA GLY A 515 15.66 -14.03 8.45
C GLY A 515 15.98 -13.47 7.07
N ARG A 516 16.91 -12.52 7.03
CA ARG A 516 17.31 -11.76 5.85
C ARG A 516 18.80 -11.98 5.56
N GLN A 517 19.13 -12.23 4.31
CA GLN A 517 20.51 -12.48 3.88
C GLN A 517 21.34 -11.18 3.87
N ASN A 518 20.77 -10.12 3.28
CA ASN A 518 21.30 -8.76 3.23
C ASN A 518 20.23 -7.82 2.64
N ASP A 519 20.51 -6.52 2.66
CA ASP A 519 19.66 -5.45 2.14
C ASP A 519 19.92 -5.02 0.70
N ILE A 520 20.82 -5.70 0.00
CA ILE A 520 21.19 -5.38 -1.37
C ILE A 520 20.09 -5.88 -2.31
N GLN A 521 19.53 -4.98 -3.12
CA GLN A 521 18.53 -5.37 -4.12
C GLN A 521 19.10 -6.43 -5.08
N GLY A 522 18.41 -7.56 -5.17
CA GLY A 522 18.75 -8.67 -6.05
C GLY A 522 17.81 -8.76 -7.26
N HIS A 523 18.19 -9.55 -8.25
CA HIS A 523 17.35 -9.79 -9.46
C HIS A 523 17.17 -11.28 -9.78
N GLY A 524 17.17 -12.13 -8.74
CA GLY A 524 17.10 -13.59 -8.86
C GLY A 524 18.43 -14.29 -8.57
N ASP A 525 19.48 -13.56 -8.22
CA ASP A 525 20.77 -14.13 -7.87
C ASP A 525 20.82 -14.64 -6.41
N ALA A 526 21.79 -15.50 -6.13
CA ALA A 526 21.95 -16.15 -4.83
C ALA A 526 22.65 -15.29 -3.76
N LEU A 527 23.24 -14.15 -4.14
CA LEU A 527 24.12 -13.38 -3.25
C LEU A 527 23.45 -12.13 -2.67
N ARG A 528 22.34 -11.68 -3.26
CA ARG A 528 21.69 -10.41 -2.92
C ARG A 528 20.23 -10.57 -2.62
N GLY A 529 19.83 -10.00 -1.49
CA GLY A 529 18.44 -9.80 -1.13
C GLY A 529 17.65 -11.10 -0.98
N ASN A 530 18.25 -12.22 -0.56
CA ASN A 530 17.52 -13.45 -0.25
C ASN A 530 17.08 -13.50 1.22
N TRP A 531 16.20 -14.43 1.55
CA TRP A 531 15.89 -14.79 2.94
C TRP A 531 16.75 -15.98 3.37
N ILE A 532 17.09 -16.06 4.65
CA ILE A 532 17.82 -17.18 5.26
C ILE A 532 17.00 -17.87 6.35
N SER A 533 17.21 -19.17 6.51
CA SER A 533 16.53 -20.01 7.50
C SER A 533 17.31 -20.19 8.79
N GLY A 534 18.64 -20.08 8.72
CA GLY A 534 19.56 -20.43 9.79
C GLY A 534 19.96 -21.89 9.83
N PHE A 535 19.53 -22.69 8.86
CA PHE A 535 19.88 -24.09 8.73
C PHE A 535 20.66 -24.31 7.44
N ALA A 536 21.94 -24.69 7.56
CA ALA A 536 22.83 -24.90 6.42
C ALA A 536 22.25 -25.86 5.37
N THR A 537 21.47 -26.86 5.77
CA THR A 537 20.81 -27.81 4.85
C THR A 537 19.75 -27.16 3.94
N ILE A 538 19.19 -26.02 4.33
CA ILE A 538 18.25 -25.24 3.51
C ILE A 538 19.03 -24.13 2.78
N ASP A 539 19.83 -23.37 3.52
CA ASP A 539 20.46 -22.17 3.00
C ASP A 539 21.55 -22.50 1.97
N ASN A 540 22.37 -23.53 2.22
CA ASN A 540 23.45 -23.90 1.30
C ASN A 540 22.94 -24.47 -0.02
N GLU A 541 21.80 -25.15 -0.01
CA GLU A 541 21.19 -25.69 -1.23
C GLU A 541 20.58 -24.59 -2.10
N ARG A 542 19.99 -23.57 -1.47
CA ARG A 542 19.37 -22.44 -2.18
C ARG A 542 20.37 -21.41 -2.67
N LEU A 543 21.38 -21.10 -1.85
CA LEU A 543 22.21 -19.91 -1.98
C LEU A 543 23.71 -20.22 -2.17
N GLY A 544 24.08 -21.50 -2.20
CA GLY A 544 25.49 -21.94 -2.16
C GLY A 544 26.06 -21.92 -0.74
N ASP A 545 27.31 -22.35 -0.55
CA ASP A 545 27.93 -22.44 0.78
C ASP A 545 27.98 -21.08 1.49
N GLN A 546 27.15 -20.91 2.52
CA GLN A 546 27.04 -19.66 3.25
C GLN A 546 28.25 -19.39 4.14
N ASP A 547 29.02 -20.40 4.53
CA ASP A 547 30.26 -20.19 5.28
C ASP A 547 31.33 -19.51 4.42
N ALA A 548 31.27 -19.75 3.11
CA ALA A 548 32.11 -19.16 2.08
C ALA A 548 31.49 -17.91 1.40
N ALA A 549 30.36 -17.39 1.91
CA ALA A 549 29.72 -16.21 1.34
C ALA A 549 30.64 -14.97 1.40
N PRO A 550 30.56 -14.05 0.43
CA PRO A 550 31.36 -12.82 0.44
C PRO A 550 31.13 -11.97 1.69
N PHE A 551 32.13 -11.16 2.06
CA PHE A 551 32.07 -10.26 3.22
C PHE A 551 30.82 -9.37 3.23
N TYR A 552 30.45 -8.77 2.09
CA TYR A 552 29.28 -7.88 1.98
C TYR A 552 27.92 -8.59 2.11
N THR A 553 27.92 -9.92 2.13
CA THR A 553 26.74 -10.76 2.38
C THR A 553 26.73 -11.27 3.81
N LYS A 554 27.87 -11.78 4.31
CA LYS A 554 27.99 -12.41 5.63
C LYS A 554 28.06 -11.40 6.78
N GLU A 555 28.77 -10.30 6.58
CA GLU A 555 28.98 -9.24 7.58
C GLU A 555 28.09 -8.01 7.28
N ASN A 556 27.01 -8.20 6.52
CA ASN A 556 26.04 -7.16 6.27
C ASN A 556 25.23 -6.89 7.56
N PRO A 557 25.05 -5.62 7.99
CA PRO A 557 24.25 -5.32 9.18
C PRO A 557 22.81 -5.85 9.12
N SER A 558 22.19 -5.93 7.94
CA SER A 558 20.85 -6.52 7.77
C SER A 558 20.83 -8.05 7.69
N HIS A 559 21.94 -8.72 8.03
CA HIS A 559 22.02 -10.17 8.05
C HIS A 559 21.37 -10.73 9.33
N ASN A 560 20.13 -11.19 9.20
CA ASN A 560 19.29 -11.59 10.31
C ASN A 560 18.94 -13.08 10.21
N ASN A 561 19.08 -13.84 11.29
CA ASN A 561 18.74 -15.25 11.40
C ASN A 561 17.82 -15.54 12.60
N PHE A 562 16.50 -15.60 12.34
CA PHE A 562 15.49 -15.88 13.37
C PHE A 562 15.22 -17.38 13.57
N LEU A 563 16.00 -18.26 12.94
CA LEU A 563 15.85 -19.72 13.01
C LEU A 563 14.43 -20.20 12.64
N MET A 564 13.74 -19.45 11.78
CA MET A 564 12.32 -19.64 11.44
C MET A 564 11.34 -19.62 12.62
N LEU A 565 11.75 -19.23 13.84
CA LEU A 565 10.89 -19.28 15.03
C LEU A 565 9.61 -18.44 14.90
N PRO A 566 9.65 -17.18 14.40
CA PRO A 566 8.44 -16.39 14.18
C PRO A 566 7.51 -17.05 13.17
N PHE A 567 8.05 -17.50 12.03
CA PHE A 567 7.30 -18.19 11.00
C PHE A 567 6.60 -19.44 11.53
N ILE A 568 7.33 -20.29 12.26
CA ILE A 568 6.81 -21.57 12.76
C ILE A 568 5.73 -21.35 13.83
N LEU A 569 5.93 -20.40 14.75
CA LEU A 569 4.90 -20.06 15.73
C LEU A 569 3.63 -19.51 15.04
N GLY A 570 3.80 -18.74 13.97
CA GLY A 570 2.70 -18.29 13.10
C GLY A 570 1.96 -19.44 12.42
N ILE A 571 2.66 -20.42 11.85
CA ILE A 571 2.03 -21.61 11.24
C ILE A 571 1.26 -22.44 12.28
N VAL A 572 1.82 -22.63 13.48
CA VAL A 572 1.13 -23.31 14.59
C VAL A 572 -0.17 -22.57 14.94
N GLY A 573 -0.10 -21.25 15.07
CA GLY A 573 -1.27 -20.43 15.35
C GLY A 573 -2.30 -20.43 14.21
N LEU A 574 -1.87 -20.46 12.95
CA LEU A 574 -2.76 -20.55 11.79
C LEU A 574 -3.56 -21.84 11.79
N ILE A 575 -2.88 -23.00 11.93
CA ILE A 575 -3.53 -24.32 11.97
C ILE A 575 -4.48 -24.39 13.15
N PHE A 576 -4.04 -23.91 14.32
CA PHE A 576 -4.87 -23.86 15.52
C PHE A 576 -6.10 -22.96 15.35
N HIS A 577 -5.94 -21.79 14.73
CA HIS A 577 -7.04 -20.85 14.51
C HIS A 577 -8.11 -21.47 13.59
N PHE A 578 -7.71 -22.08 12.46
CA PHE A 578 -8.64 -22.78 11.57
C PHE A 578 -9.33 -23.96 12.25
N TYR A 579 -8.62 -24.69 13.11
CA TYR A 579 -9.21 -25.79 13.87
C TYR A 579 -10.24 -25.28 14.90
N ARG A 580 -9.91 -24.21 15.64
CA ARG A 580 -10.67 -23.79 16.83
C ARG A 580 -11.79 -22.80 16.51
N ALA A 581 -11.55 -21.90 15.57
CA ALA A 581 -12.48 -20.85 15.14
C ALA A 581 -12.36 -20.58 13.62
N PRO A 582 -12.81 -21.51 12.76
CA PRO A 582 -12.60 -21.43 11.31
C PRO A 582 -13.17 -20.18 10.65
N LYS A 583 -14.27 -19.62 11.19
CA LYS A 583 -14.89 -18.39 10.68
C LYS A 583 -13.96 -17.18 10.92
N ASP A 584 -13.46 -17.05 12.14
CA ASP A 584 -12.53 -15.97 12.50
C ASP A 584 -11.17 -16.14 11.78
N ALA A 585 -10.70 -17.39 11.65
CA ALA A 585 -9.50 -17.71 10.89
C ALA A 585 -9.63 -17.33 9.41
N PHE A 586 -10.80 -17.57 8.81
CA PHE A 586 -11.09 -17.19 7.44
C PHE A 586 -11.09 -15.65 7.25
N VAL A 587 -11.59 -14.89 8.23
CA VAL A 587 -11.52 -13.41 8.19
C VAL A 587 -10.08 -12.91 8.21
N VAL A 588 -9.23 -13.44 9.09
CA VAL A 588 -7.79 -13.07 9.13
C VAL A 588 -7.08 -13.52 7.85
N PHE A 589 -7.43 -14.70 7.32
CA PHE A 589 -6.89 -15.19 6.06
C PHE A 589 -7.26 -14.30 4.87
N LEU A 590 -8.49 -13.79 4.80
CA LEU A 590 -8.87 -12.83 3.76
C LEU A 590 -8.06 -11.53 3.87
N MET A 591 -7.82 -11.05 5.09
CA MET A 591 -6.95 -9.90 5.29
C MET A 591 -5.54 -10.19 4.74
N PHE A 592 -4.93 -11.32 5.14
CA PHE A 592 -3.64 -11.77 4.63
C PHE A 592 -3.60 -11.88 3.10
N LEU A 593 -4.64 -12.46 2.48
CA LEU A 593 -4.72 -12.68 1.05
C LEU A 593 -4.84 -11.36 0.27
N PHE A 594 -5.78 -10.49 0.67
CA PHE A 594 -6.07 -9.25 -0.06
C PHE A 594 -5.00 -8.18 0.13
N THR A 595 -4.33 -8.16 1.28
CA THR A 595 -3.23 -7.23 1.56
C THR A 595 -1.85 -7.77 1.19
N GLY A 596 -1.79 -8.97 0.60
CA GLY A 596 -0.56 -9.61 0.13
C GLY A 596 -0.67 -10.04 -1.32
N LEU A 597 -1.05 -11.31 -1.54
CA LEU A 597 -1.08 -11.90 -2.88
C LEU A 597 -2.00 -11.17 -3.88
N ALA A 598 -3.12 -10.58 -3.45
CA ALA A 598 -3.97 -9.80 -4.35
C ALA A 598 -3.29 -8.50 -4.84
N ILE A 599 -2.45 -7.89 -4.00
CA ILE A 599 -1.64 -6.72 -4.38
C ILE A 599 -0.65 -7.10 -5.48
N VAL A 600 -0.05 -8.29 -5.42
CA VAL A 600 0.85 -8.79 -6.48
C VAL A 600 0.13 -8.85 -7.84
N VAL A 601 -1.11 -9.36 -7.85
CA VAL A 601 -1.93 -9.41 -9.07
C VAL A 601 -2.28 -8.01 -9.58
N TYR A 602 -2.62 -7.09 -8.66
CA TYR A 602 -2.99 -5.71 -8.98
C TYR A 602 -1.81 -4.88 -9.50
N LEU A 603 -0.65 -4.93 -8.83
CA LEU A 603 0.55 -4.20 -9.23
C LEU A 603 1.18 -4.76 -10.51
N ASN A 604 0.97 -6.04 -10.79
CA ASN A 604 1.50 -6.75 -11.96
C ASN A 604 2.99 -6.45 -12.22
N GLN A 605 3.81 -6.54 -11.16
CA GLN A 605 5.19 -6.05 -11.17
C GLN A 605 6.04 -6.70 -12.28
N LYS A 606 6.91 -5.88 -12.88
CA LYS A 606 7.91 -6.28 -13.89
C LYS A 606 9.30 -6.45 -13.25
N PRO A 607 10.25 -7.12 -13.92
CA PRO A 607 11.64 -7.19 -13.48
C PRO A 607 12.31 -5.82 -13.52
N PHE A 608 13.39 -5.65 -12.74
CA PHE A 608 14.18 -4.41 -12.68
C PHE A 608 13.35 -3.17 -12.37
N GLU A 609 12.45 -3.29 -11.38
CA GLU A 609 11.85 -2.11 -10.75
C GLU A 609 12.96 -1.24 -10.14
N PRO A 610 12.87 0.10 -10.22
CA PRO A 610 13.83 1.01 -9.59
C PRO A 610 14.02 0.75 -8.10
N ARG A 611 12.96 0.29 -7.44
CA ARG A 611 12.94 -0.23 -6.08
C ARG A 611 11.85 -1.27 -5.93
N GLU A 612 12.14 -2.35 -5.21
CA GLU A 612 11.15 -3.34 -4.80
C GLU A 612 10.37 -2.82 -3.58
N ARG A 613 9.04 -2.92 -3.60
CA ARG A 613 8.12 -2.21 -2.67
C ARG A 613 7.52 -3.15 -1.62
N ASP A 614 8.36 -3.75 -0.79
CA ASP A 614 7.96 -4.73 0.22
C ASP A 614 7.00 -4.19 1.29
N TYR A 615 7.15 -2.92 1.67
CA TYR A 615 6.23 -2.19 2.55
C TYR A 615 4.78 -2.18 2.06
N ALA A 616 4.52 -2.37 0.75
CA ALA A 616 3.16 -2.50 0.21
C ALA A 616 2.43 -3.73 0.77
N TYR A 617 3.18 -4.73 1.26
CA TYR A 617 2.66 -5.97 1.85
C TYR A 617 2.65 -5.95 3.38
N ALA A 618 3.04 -4.85 4.03
CA ALA A 618 3.12 -4.78 5.49
C ALA A 618 1.81 -5.19 6.18
N ALA A 619 0.65 -4.87 5.58
CA ALA A 619 -0.65 -5.28 6.10
C ALA A 619 -0.92 -6.80 6.05
N SER A 620 -0.27 -7.56 5.15
CA SER A 620 -0.33 -9.03 5.18
C SER A 620 0.58 -9.60 6.27
N PHE A 621 1.74 -8.98 6.50
CA PHE A 621 2.64 -9.34 7.61
C PHE A 621 1.97 -9.06 8.97
N TYR A 622 1.22 -7.96 9.07
CA TYR A 622 0.31 -7.68 10.17
C TYR A 622 -0.68 -8.83 10.38
N ALA A 623 -1.37 -9.28 9.33
CA ALA A 623 -2.31 -10.39 9.46
C ALA A 623 -1.62 -11.70 9.89
N PHE A 624 -0.39 -11.96 9.44
CA PHE A 624 0.36 -13.13 9.86
C PHE A 624 0.77 -13.08 11.34
N ALA A 625 1.14 -11.90 11.86
CA ALA A 625 1.47 -11.71 13.26
C ALA A 625 0.30 -11.99 14.24
N PHE A 626 -0.96 -11.97 13.76
CA PHE A 626 -2.09 -12.47 14.54
C PHE A 626 -1.91 -13.95 14.85
N TRP A 627 -1.49 -14.74 13.86
CA TRP A 627 -1.26 -16.15 14.06
C TRP A 627 -0.03 -16.41 14.94
N ILE A 628 1.01 -15.58 14.89
CA ILE A 628 2.12 -15.67 15.86
C ILE A 628 1.58 -15.56 17.29
N GLY A 629 0.76 -14.53 17.57
CA GLY A 629 0.11 -14.38 18.87
C GLY A 629 -0.80 -15.55 19.23
N LEU A 630 -1.64 -16.02 18.30
CA LEU A 630 -2.52 -17.16 18.52
C LEU A 630 -1.77 -18.50 18.68
N GLY A 631 -0.52 -18.59 18.22
CA GLY A 631 0.38 -19.71 18.51
C GLY A 631 0.61 -19.89 20.01
N VAL A 632 0.70 -18.79 20.77
CA VAL A 632 0.78 -18.84 22.25
C VAL A 632 -0.48 -19.45 22.87
N ILE A 633 -1.66 -19.14 22.30
CA ILE A 633 -2.92 -19.77 22.73
C ILE A 633 -2.94 -21.26 22.40
N ALA A 634 -2.42 -21.66 21.23
CA ALA A 634 -2.30 -23.06 20.85
C ALA A 634 -1.43 -23.84 21.87
N MET A 635 -0.29 -23.27 22.27
CA MET A 635 0.59 -23.87 23.29
C MET A 635 -0.10 -23.98 24.66
N TYR A 636 -0.82 -22.93 25.08
CA TYR A 636 -1.54 -22.94 26.36
C TYR A 636 -2.73 -23.91 26.37
N GLU A 637 -3.46 -24.04 25.26
CA GLU A 637 -4.51 -25.05 25.13
C GLU A 637 -3.95 -26.48 25.05
N ALA A 638 -2.77 -26.68 24.44
CA ALA A 638 -2.05 -27.95 24.48
C ALA A 638 -1.67 -28.36 25.91
N TYR A 639 -1.25 -27.40 26.73
CA TYR A 639 -1.02 -27.59 28.16
C TYR A 639 -2.31 -27.94 28.91
N LYS A 640 -3.40 -27.19 28.70
CA LYS A 640 -4.57 -27.24 29.59
C LYS A 640 -5.65 -28.23 29.16
N ASN A 641 -6.03 -28.25 27.88
CA ASN A 641 -7.30 -28.83 27.45
C ASN A 641 -7.23 -29.79 26.25
N PHE A 642 -6.09 -29.93 25.56
CA PHE A 642 -6.06 -30.82 24.40
C PHE A 642 -6.40 -32.25 24.79
N THR A 643 -7.49 -32.73 24.20
CA THR A 643 -7.89 -34.14 24.18
C THR A 643 -7.26 -34.84 22.98
N LEU A 644 -7.38 -36.17 22.92
CA LEU A 644 -6.97 -36.92 21.73
C LEU A 644 -7.70 -36.44 20.45
N ALA A 645 -8.93 -35.94 20.58
CA ALA A 645 -9.68 -35.39 19.45
C ALA A 645 -9.07 -34.06 18.96
N ASP A 646 -8.59 -33.21 19.87
CA ASP A 646 -7.91 -31.96 19.50
C ASP A 646 -6.58 -32.25 18.77
N TRP A 647 -5.78 -33.18 19.28
CA TRP A 647 -4.55 -33.63 18.60
C TRP A 647 -4.83 -34.22 17.21
N LYS A 648 -5.87 -35.04 17.06
CA LYS A 648 -6.30 -35.55 15.75
C LYS A 648 -6.78 -34.44 14.83
N GLY A 649 -7.49 -33.45 15.35
CA GLY A 649 -7.97 -32.30 14.59
C GLY A 649 -6.83 -31.46 14.02
N LEU A 650 -5.86 -31.10 14.87
CA LEU A 650 -4.63 -30.41 14.45
C LEU A 650 -3.80 -31.27 13.49
N GLY A 651 -3.71 -32.57 13.74
CA GLY A 651 -3.03 -33.52 12.85
C GLY A 651 -3.63 -33.52 11.44
N LYS A 652 -4.97 -33.46 11.31
CA LYS A 652 -5.63 -33.33 10.00
C LYS A 652 -5.30 -32.01 9.30
N GLY A 653 -5.34 -30.89 10.03
CA GLY A 653 -4.98 -29.58 9.46
C GLY A 653 -3.52 -29.54 9.01
N THR A 654 -2.62 -30.06 9.84
CA THR A 654 -1.20 -30.20 9.54
C THR A 654 -0.96 -31.10 8.34
N ALA A 655 -1.67 -32.24 8.24
CA ALA A 655 -1.58 -33.15 7.12
C ALA A 655 -2.10 -32.52 5.81
N ALA A 656 -3.20 -31.77 5.85
CA ALA A 656 -3.73 -31.06 4.69
C ALA A 656 -2.74 -29.99 4.19
N LEU A 657 -2.18 -29.19 5.10
CA LEU A 657 -1.16 -28.20 4.75
C LEU A 657 0.12 -28.86 4.25
N SER A 658 0.54 -29.97 4.86
CA SER A 658 1.72 -30.73 4.43
C SER A 658 1.52 -31.35 3.05
N ALA A 659 0.34 -31.88 2.74
CA ALA A 659 0.03 -32.40 1.42
C ALA A 659 0.11 -31.29 0.36
N PHE A 660 -0.40 -30.10 0.66
CA PHE A 660 -0.28 -28.94 -0.21
C PHE A 660 1.18 -28.49 -0.40
N VAL A 661 1.96 -28.40 0.68
CA VAL A 661 3.38 -28.02 0.61
C VAL A 661 4.20 -29.08 -0.12
N PHE A 662 3.94 -30.38 0.09
CA PHE A 662 4.63 -31.44 -0.63
C PHE A 662 4.25 -31.51 -2.11
N PHE A 663 3.01 -31.18 -2.46
CA PHE A 663 2.61 -31.00 -3.85
C PHE A 663 3.42 -29.86 -4.51
N ILE A 664 3.60 -28.74 -3.81
CA ILE A 664 4.48 -27.65 -4.28
C ILE A 664 5.95 -28.11 -4.32
N ALA A 665 6.43 -28.86 -3.31
CA ALA A 665 7.79 -29.38 -3.22
C ALA A 665 8.14 -30.31 -4.39
N ALA A 666 7.17 -31.05 -4.92
CA ALA A 666 7.36 -31.88 -6.11
C ALA A 666 7.82 -31.07 -7.34
N SER A 667 7.49 -29.78 -7.39
CA SER A 667 7.92 -28.85 -8.45
C SER A 667 9.04 -27.88 -8.04
N SER A 668 9.24 -27.66 -6.73
CA SER A 668 10.20 -26.68 -6.19
C SER A 668 11.47 -27.29 -5.55
N GLY A 669 11.58 -28.62 -5.49
CA GLY A 669 12.79 -29.33 -5.13
C GLY A 669 12.92 -29.73 -3.66
N PHE A 670 14.08 -30.32 -3.33
CA PHE A 670 14.36 -30.95 -2.02
C PHE A 670 14.42 -29.94 -0.87
N THR A 671 14.93 -28.73 -1.13
CA THR A 671 14.87 -27.57 -0.22
C THR A 671 13.48 -27.33 0.39
N THR A 672 12.42 -27.26 -0.41
CA THR A 672 11.06 -26.99 0.09
C THR A 672 10.60 -28.11 1.01
N PHE A 673 10.97 -29.35 0.68
CA PHE A 673 10.68 -30.51 1.50
C PHE A 673 11.40 -30.45 2.85
N THR A 674 12.72 -30.23 2.87
CA THR A 674 13.52 -30.15 4.10
C THR A 674 13.09 -29.00 5.01
N THR A 675 12.80 -27.84 4.41
CA THR A 675 12.24 -26.67 5.12
C THR A 675 10.96 -27.05 5.85
N TRP A 676 10.02 -27.70 5.14
CA TRP A 676 8.74 -28.10 5.74
C TRP A 676 8.89 -29.14 6.86
N ILE A 677 9.81 -30.09 6.74
CA ILE A 677 10.11 -31.05 7.82
C ILE A 677 10.61 -30.32 9.07
N ILE A 678 11.52 -29.35 8.93
CA ILE A 678 12.03 -28.56 10.07
C ILE A 678 10.88 -27.77 10.72
N VAL A 679 10.02 -27.15 9.92
CA VAL A 679 8.80 -26.45 10.41
C VAL A 679 7.91 -27.39 11.23
N LEU A 680 7.68 -28.61 10.75
CA LEU A 680 6.87 -29.61 11.45
C LEU A 680 7.51 -30.05 12.78
N LEU A 681 8.83 -30.29 12.80
CA LEU A 681 9.55 -30.73 14.00
C LEU A 681 9.54 -29.67 15.09
N ILE A 682 9.88 -28.42 14.75
CA ILE A 682 9.89 -27.30 15.71
C ILE A 682 8.46 -26.93 16.13
N GLY A 683 7.50 -26.95 15.21
CA GLY A 683 6.09 -26.72 15.53
C GLY A 683 5.52 -27.77 16.50
N ALA A 684 5.89 -29.04 16.31
CA ALA A 684 5.57 -30.12 17.24
C ALA A 684 6.26 -29.91 18.60
N ALA A 685 7.50 -29.41 18.63
CA ALA A 685 8.19 -29.07 19.86
C ALA A 685 7.48 -27.94 20.62
N PHE A 686 7.02 -26.88 19.96
CA PHE A 686 6.25 -25.80 20.61
C PHE A 686 4.98 -26.32 21.28
N LEU A 687 4.20 -27.15 20.58
CA LEU A 687 2.99 -27.76 21.17
C LEU A 687 3.34 -28.79 22.26
N GLY A 688 4.44 -29.53 22.08
CA GLY A 688 4.95 -30.52 23.04
C GLY A 688 5.41 -29.90 24.36
N LEU A 689 5.98 -28.69 24.34
CA LEU A 689 6.35 -27.95 25.55
C LEU A 689 5.15 -27.75 26.47
N GLY A 690 3.96 -27.44 25.93
CA GLY A 690 2.74 -27.34 26.72
C GLY A 690 2.41 -28.65 27.45
N PHE A 691 2.53 -29.79 26.77
CA PHE A 691 2.28 -31.10 27.36
C PHE A 691 3.31 -31.47 28.45
N ILE A 692 4.59 -31.16 28.24
CA ILE A 692 5.64 -31.39 29.23
C ILE A 692 5.41 -30.50 30.45
N LEU A 693 5.13 -29.21 30.26
CA LEU A 693 4.84 -28.27 31.34
C LEU A 693 3.66 -28.72 32.18
N ARG A 694 2.64 -29.35 31.59
CA ARG A 694 1.50 -29.91 32.33
C ARG A 694 1.92 -30.92 33.40
N LYS A 695 2.97 -31.70 33.14
CA LYS A 695 3.49 -32.70 34.09
C LYS A 695 4.29 -32.08 35.24
N VAL A 696 4.91 -30.93 35.01
CA VAL A 696 5.84 -30.29 35.95
C VAL A 696 5.19 -29.14 36.72
N ILE A 697 4.21 -28.46 36.12
CA ILE A 697 3.58 -27.25 36.63
C ILE A 697 2.07 -27.43 36.62
N PRO A 698 1.43 -27.67 37.78
CA PRO A 698 -0.02 -27.84 37.85
C PRO A 698 -0.78 -26.49 37.84
N ASN A 699 -0.08 -25.38 38.07
CA ASN A 699 -0.71 -24.06 38.18
C ASN A 699 -0.87 -23.40 36.79
N ASN A 700 -2.11 -23.28 36.35
CA ASN A 700 -2.47 -22.70 35.04
C ASN A 700 -2.01 -21.24 34.86
N VAL A 701 -1.95 -20.45 35.93
CA VAL A 701 -1.46 -19.05 35.87
C VAL A 701 0.04 -19.04 35.61
N MET A 702 0.80 -19.87 36.34
CA MET A 702 2.25 -19.99 36.14
C MET A 702 2.58 -20.55 34.76
N ALA A 703 1.85 -21.57 34.31
CA ALA A 703 2.02 -22.13 32.97
C ALA A 703 1.76 -21.11 31.86
N ALA A 704 0.67 -20.32 31.96
CA ALA A 704 0.39 -19.26 30.99
C ALA A 704 1.50 -18.20 30.93
N GLY A 705 2.02 -17.79 32.10
CA GLY A 705 3.15 -16.86 32.18
C GLY A 705 4.43 -17.42 31.56
N LEU A 706 4.80 -18.67 31.87
CA LEU A 706 6.00 -19.30 31.34
C LEU A 706 5.92 -19.54 29.83
N LEU A 707 4.78 -20.01 29.31
CA LEU A 707 4.57 -20.15 27.87
C LEU A 707 4.68 -18.80 27.15
N THR A 708 4.19 -17.73 27.77
CA THR A 708 4.36 -16.36 27.24
C THR A 708 5.84 -15.96 27.22
N ILE A 709 6.60 -16.24 28.29
CA ILE A 709 8.04 -15.94 28.35
C ILE A 709 8.83 -16.74 27.31
N ILE A 710 8.53 -18.03 27.14
CA ILE A 710 9.15 -18.88 26.12
C ILE A 710 8.85 -18.35 24.72
N ALA A 711 7.59 -18.01 24.44
CA ALA A 711 7.22 -17.38 23.18
C ALA A 711 7.84 -15.98 23.01
N GLY A 712 8.20 -15.31 24.11
CA GLY A 712 8.94 -14.05 24.15
C GLY A 712 10.31 -14.08 23.48
N VAL A 713 10.90 -15.26 23.29
CA VAL A 713 12.13 -15.43 22.50
C VAL A 713 11.93 -14.96 21.06
N VAL A 714 10.72 -15.10 20.50
CA VAL A 714 10.39 -14.70 19.12
C VAL A 714 10.55 -13.18 18.91
N PRO A 715 9.81 -12.29 19.59
CA PRO A 715 10.05 -10.86 19.43
C PRO A 715 11.43 -10.42 19.93
N PHE A 716 12.03 -11.14 20.90
CA PHE A 716 13.38 -10.81 21.39
C PHE A 716 14.46 -11.01 20.33
N ILE A 717 14.50 -12.16 19.65
CA ILE A 717 15.50 -12.42 18.60
C ILE A 717 15.32 -11.48 17.41
N MET A 718 14.06 -11.14 17.07
CA MET A 718 13.76 -10.16 16.02
C MET A 718 14.26 -8.76 16.41
N ALA A 719 14.07 -8.35 17.66
CA ALA A 719 14.55 -7.07 18.16
C ALA A 719 16.07 -6.98 18.23
N GLU A 720 16.74 -8.06 18.67
CA GLU A 720 18.17 -8.08 18.89
C GLU A 720 18.95 -8.07 17.58
N GLN A 721 18.55 -8.91 16.63
CA GLN A 721 19.24 -9.00 15.34
C GLN A 721 18.84 -7.89 14.38
N GLY A 722 17.59 -7.41 14.42
CA GLY A 722 17.15 -6.31 13.56
C GLY A 722 17.48 -4.92 14.11
N TRP A 723 18.27 -4.78 15.18
CA TRP A 723 18.50 -3.47 15.80
C TRP A 723 19.47 -2.60 14.99
N ASP A 724 20.54 -3.19 14.47
CA ASP A 724 21.63 -2.47 13.83
C ASP A 724 21.25 -1.90 12.45
N ASP A 725 20.48 -2.65 11.66
CA ASP A 725 19.97 -2.19 10.36
C ASP A 725 18.82 -1.17 10.47
N HIS A 726 17.96 -1.31 11.48
CA HIS A 726 16.83 -0.41 11.73
C HIS A 726 17.16 0.80 12.60
N ASN A 727 18.31 0.83 13.28
CA ASN A 727 18.76 2.03 13.98
C ASN A 727 19.27 3.09 12.99
N ARG A 728 18.42 4.07 12.71
CA ARG A 728 18.69 5.17 11.78
C ARG A 728 19.00 6.50 12.47
N SER A 729 19.13 6.52 13.80
CA SER A 729 19.36 7.75 14.58
C SER A 729 20.59 8.54 14.12
N GLY A 730 21.61 7.86 13.61
CA GLY A 730 22.83 8.45 13.04
C GLY A 730 22.89 8.49 11.50
N LYS A 731 21.82 8.11 10.78
CA LYS A 731 21.81 8.18 9.31
C LYS A 731 21.52 9.62 8.87
N THR A 732 22.50 10.23 8.20
CA THR A 732 22.43 11.61 7.67
C THR A 732 22.79 11.68 6.18
N SER A 733 23.03 10.54 5.54
CA SER A 733 23.63 10.46 4.20
C SER A 733 22.82 11.17 3.12
N ALA A 734 21.50 11.09 3.14
CA ALA A 734 20.65 11.75 2.15
C ALA A 734 20.78 13.29 2.24
N ARG A 735 20.66 13.83 3.46
CA ARG A 735 20.84 15.25 3.74
C ARG A 735 22.25 15.73 3.41
N ASP A 736 23.27 14.99 3.85
CA ASP A 736 24.66 15.41 3.69
C ASP A 736 25.09 15.36 2.21
N LEU A 737 24.62 14.35 1.45
CA LEU A 737 24.80 14.28 0.00
C LEU A 737 24.18 15.50 -0.69
N ALA A 738 22.92 15.83 -0.35
CA ALA A 738 22.24 16.99 -0.89
C ALA A 738 23.00 18.31 -0.61
N ASN A 739 23.47 18.48 0.62
CA ASN A 739 24.25 19.66 0.99
C ASN A 739 25.58 19.73 0.22
N ASN A 740 26.28 18.60 0.07
CA ASN A 740 27.55 18.53 -0.66
C ASN A 740 27.39 18.86 -2.15
N TYR A 741 26.29 18.43 -2.78
CA TYR A 741 25.97 18.81 -4.15
C TYR A 741 25.75 20.32 -4.27
N LEU A 742 24.82 20.88 -3.50
CA LEU A 742 24.45 22.29 -3.63
C LEU A 742 25.56 23.26 -3.22
N MET A 743 26.36 22.93 -2.20
CA MET A 743 27.47 23.79 -1.77
C MET A 743 28.62 23.84 -2.77
N SER A 744 28.75 22.81 -3.63
CA SER A 744 29.78 22.74 -4.66
C SER A 744 29.44 23.56 -5.90
N CYS A 745 28.19 24.06 -5.99
CA CYS A 745 27.71 24.83 -7.12
C CYS A 745 27.82 26.35 -6.88
N ALA A 746 28.06 27.10 -7.95
CA ALA A 746 28.09 28.57 -7.91
C ALA A 746 26.68 29.16 -7.71
N PRO A 747 26.54 30.39 -7.18
CA PRO A 747 25.24 31.05 -7.07
C PRO A 747 24.51 31.13 -8.41
N ASN A 748 23.18 30.94 -8.41
CA ASN A 748 22.31 30.86 -9.59
C ASN A 748 22.66 29.74 -10.60
N SER A 749 23.42 28.73 -10.20
CA SER A 749 23.62 27.53 -11.03
C SER A 749 22.36 26.68 -11.13
N ILE A 750 22.26 25.92 -12.22
CA ILE A 750 21.25 24.87 -12.40
C ILE A 750 21.92 23.51 -12.16
N LEU A 751 21.42 22.77 -11.18
CA LEU A 751 21.78 21.38 -10.92
C LEU A 751 20.73 20.47 -11.54
N PHE A 752 21.14 19.68 -12.53
CA PHE A 752 20.27 18.70 -13.17
C PHE A 752 20.29 17.37 -12.40
N THR A 753 19.11 16.87 -12.07
CA THR A 753 18.89 15.57 -11.41
C THR A 753 18.01 14.68 -12.28
N VAL A 754 17.98 13.38 -11.99
CA VAL A 754 17.28 12.40 -12.84
C VAL A 754 16.02 11.85 -12.19
N GLY A 755 15.96 11.67 -10.87
CA GLY A 755 14.81 11.04 -10.23
C GLY A 755 14.61 11.44 -8.79
N ASP A 756 13.87 10.62 -8.07
CA ASP A 756 13.39 10.95 -6.73
C ASP A 756 14.53 11.00 -5.71
N ASN A 757 15.45 10.03 -5.77
CA ASN A 757 16.52 9.85 -4.79
C ASN A 757 17.60 10.94 -4.79
N ASP A 758 17.86 11.55 -5.94
CA ASP A 758 18.77 12.68 -6.05
C ASP A 758 18.03 14.02 -5.93
N THR A 759 16.76 14.11 -6.32
CA THR A 759 15.98 15.36 -6.28
C THR A 759 15.40 15.67 -4.90
N PHE A 760 14.68 14.73 -4.27
CA PHE A 760 13.90 15.01 -3.06
C PHE A 760 14.75 15.42 -1.85
N PRO A 761 15.95 14.84 -1.61
CA PRO A 761 16.83 15.34 -0.55
C PRO A 761 17.31 16.78 -0.78
N LEU A 762 17.49 17.19 -2.04
CA LEU A 762 17.87 18.57 -2.38
C LEU A 762 16.72 19.54 -2.12
N TRP A 763 15.51 19.19 -2.56
CA TRP A 763 14.30 19.98 -2.27
C TRP A 763 14.07 20.09 -0.78
N TYR A 764 14.18 19.00 -0.02
CA TYR A 764 14.14 19.03 1.44
C TYR A 764 15.12 20.04 2.04
N LEU A 765 16.37 20.04 1.59
CA LEU A 765 17.39 20.93 2.12
C LEU A 765 17.07 22.41 1.86
N GLN A 766 16.53 22.72 0.68
CA GLN A 766 16.14 24.09 0.31
C GLN A 766 14.85 24.52 1.01
N GLU A 767 13.84 23.66 1.02
CA GLU A 767 12.50 23.98 1.52
C GLU A 767 12.42 23.98 3.03
N VAL A 768 13.01 22.96 3.66
CA VAL A 768 12.88 22.75 5.10
C VAL A 768 14.03 23.40 5.85
N GLU A 769 15.28 23.15 5.46
CA GLU A 769 16.44 23.72 6.15
C GLU A 769 16.82 25.14 5.67
N GLY A 770 16.27 25.61 4.55
CA GLY A 770 16.52 26.96 4.04
C GLY A 770 17.96 27.16 3.56
N LYS A 771 18.65 26.10 3.12
CA LYS A 771 20.04 26.17 2.67
C LYS A 771 20.14 26.19 1.16
N HIS A 772 21.11 26.95 0.64
CA HIS A 772 21.45 26.98 -0.79
C HIS A 772 20.25 27.28 -1.70
N THR A 773 19.36 28.16 -1.24
CA THR A 773 18.15 28.62 -1.92
C THR A 773 18.44 29.50 -3.15
N ASP A 774 19.71 29.86 -3.35
CA ASP A 774 20.25 30.60 -4.49
C ASP A 774 20.58 29.71 -5.70
N LYS A 775 20.48 28.37 -5.59
CA LYS A 775 20.68 27.43 -6.71
C LYS A 775 19.37 26.80 -7.14
N ARG A 776 19.28 26.40 -8.42
CA ARG A 776 18.13 25.65 -8.93
C ARG A 776 18.41 24.15 -8.96
N VAL A 777 17.44 23.35 -8.50
CA VAL A 777 17.36 21.90 -8.77
C VAL A 777 16.34 21.66 -9.89
N CYS A 778 16.76 20.99 -10.97
CA CYS A 778 15.94 20.69 -12.14
C CYS A 778 15.94 19.18 -12.42
N ASN A 779 14.85 18.50 -12.11
CA ASN A 779 14.66 17.08 -12.37
C ASN A 779 14.29 16.87 -13.85
N THR A 780 15.18 16.21 -14.60
CA THR A 780 15.01 15.99 -16.04
C THR A 780 13.86 15.03 -16.37
N SER A 781 13.48 14.12 -15.47
CA SER A 781 12.33 13.22 -15.68
C SER A 781 10.98 13.92 -15.55
N LEU A 782 10.94 15.09 -14.91
CA LEU A 782 9.74 15.92 -14.82
C LEU A 782 9.71 17.02 -15.89
N PHE A 783 10.85 17.31 -16.53
CA PHE A 783 11.01 18.42 -17.47
C PHE A 783 10.17 18.31 -18.74
N ASP A 784 9.73 17.11 -19.10
CA ASP A 784 8.83 16.91 -20.25
C ASP A 784 7.35 17.23 -19.93
N THR A 785 7.04 17.61 -18.68
CA THR A 785 5.70 18.00 -18.26
C THR A 785 5.51 19.52 -18.34
N ASP A 786 4.28 19.94 -18.66
CA ASP A 786 3.92 21.34 -18.80
C ASP A 786 4.04 22.11 -17.47
N TRP A 787 3.48 21.54 -16.40
CA TRP A 787 3.49 22.13 -15.06
C TRP A 787 4.92 22.35 -14.52
N TYR A 788 5.82 21.39 -14.71
CA TYR A 788 7.18 21.51 -14.17
C TYR A 788 8.02 22.50 -14.98
N THR A 789 7.86 22.53 -16.31
CA THR A 789 8.50 23.52 -17.17
C THR A 789 8.06 24.94 -16.79
N ASP A 790 6.75 25.15 -16.61
CA ASP A 790 6.19 26.43 -16.17
C ASP A 790 6.77 26.84 -14.80
N GLN A 791 6.90 25.89 -13.86
CA GLN A 791 7.49 26.14 -12.55
C GLN A 791 8.97 26.55 -12.64
N MET A 792 9.75 25.96 -13.55
CA MET A 792 11.15 26.34 -13.77
C MET A 792 11.32 27.75 -14.37
N MET A 793 10.29 28.27 -15.04
CA MET A 793 10.25 29.65 -15.56
C MET A 793 9.90 30.70 -14.50
N LEU A 794 9.58 30.29 -13.28
CA LEU A 794 9.34 31.18 -12.16
C LEU A 794 10.61 31.37 -11.32
N LYS A 795 10.76 32.58 -10.77
CA LYS A 795 11.72 32.82 -9.70
C LYS A 795 11.31 31.99 -8.49
N THR A 796 12.25 31.23 -7.91
CA THR A 796 11.97 30.36 -6.76
C THR A 796 13.04 30.57 -5.70
N TYR A 797 12.59 30.91 -4.49
CA TYR A 797 13.44 31.40 -3.40
C TYR A 797 14.35 32.57 -3.84
N GLU A 798 15.68 32.38 -3.81
CA GLU A 798 16.69 33.34 -4.25
C GLU A 798 17.22 33.04 -5.66
N SER A 799 16.96 31.84 -6.20
CA SER A 799 17.30 31.45 -7.57
C SER A 799 16.45 32.21 -8.58
N GLU A 800 17.09 32.80 -9.57
CA GLU A 800 16.40 33.37 -10.73
C GLU A 800 15.65 32.29 -11.53
N ALA A 801 14.74 32.74 -12.39
CA ALA A 801 14.02 31.89 -13.34
C ALA A 801 14.99 31.27 -14.36
N LEU A 802 14.68 30.07 -14.84
CA LEU A 802 15.53 29.41 -15.83
C LEU A 802 15.42 30.15 -17.16
N PRO A 803 16.50 30.22 -17.95
CA PRO A 803 16.51 30.92 -19.23
C PRO A 803 15.81 30.11 -20.33
N ILE A 804 14.58 29.66 -20.06
CA ILE A 804 13.73 28.91 -20.98
C ILE A 804 13.04 29.91 -21.90
N SER A 805 13.28 29.79 -23.21
CA SER A 805 12.69 30.68 -24.22
C SER A 805 11.42 30.14 -24.88
N PHE A 806 10.98 28.94 -24.49
CA PHE A 806 9.72 28.37 -24.99
C PHE A 806 8.54 29.22 -24.53
N ARG A 807 7.57 29.42 -25.43
CA ARG A 807 6.30 30.05 -25.07
C ARG A 807 5.39 29.02 -24.41
N GLU A 808 4.44 29.48 -23.60
CA GLU A 808 3.38 28.64 -22.99
C GLU A 808 2.71 27.71 -24.03
N ASP A 809 2.43 28.21 -25.25
CA ASP A 809 1.84 27.41 -26.35
C ASP A 809 2.77 26.35 -26.97
N GLN A 810 4.06 26.37 -26.63
CA GLN A 810 5.06 25.39 -27.06
C GLN A 810 5.39 24.37 -25.97
N ILE A 811 5.00 24.68 -24.73
CA ILE A 811 5.17 23.82 -23.55
C ILE A 811 3.96 22.90 -23.40
N LEU A 812 2.76 23.41 -23.70
CA LEU A 812 1.52 22.62 -23.78
C LEU A 812 1.63 21.62 -24.95
N MET A 813 1.91 20.36 -24.64
CA MET A 813 1.85 19.24 -25.60
C MET A 813 0.45 18.60 -25.67
#